data_AF-A0A183CM35-F1
#
_entry.id   AF-A0A183CM35-F1
#
_cell.length_a   1.000
_cell.length_b   1.000
_cell.length_c   1.000
_cell.angle_alpha   90.00
_cell.angle_beta   90.00
_cell.angle_gamma   90.00
#
_symmetry.space_group_name_H-M   'P 1'
#
loop_
_entity.id
_entity.type
_entity.pdbx_description
1 polymer ?
#
loop_
_entity_poly.entity_id
_entity_poly.type
_entity_poly.pdbx_seq_one_letter_code
_entity_poly.pdbx_strand_id
1 'polypeptide(L)'
;MIENAAIKVQGIVTTEHQQVRYYLSTEFKQNAEVSAIVSRMDIGYCLYLLAVCRLEKMRVTYSRHPAAVQTVFEYLENRAIRKDKSGMWLCLLASSIVIFDEYLVEKIRRRSEADDVEANELECCAQYLLVQFNNILREVRRVADVCLAKLIDAFPFLLWNGRVISTALQIMKTLLKNIDEDPLCTQSTVEFAGLKWSIQLQDTLDSRKSVAKDFTKRCEQIFCEAVKWAPGLTNSHLLEFIRSTDSASDKSLRVTINAVLSCTEREMVNSIFHVTGGSATNLQVLHGASDTASIGSLAVSDLSSITNPLDVSTYLSAINQRSDYLGQIKGMFEMLRDTHNSEEIAHQLLSDHLEKLVDIALKSSDPDSMSKPLNLMTAYSNFCAHVNQNILHSIIWAPLRRFNEQTMRNCVICWNWILVARKDVQIDFLQQMTSCWKAVSQQKLGIFNREFDTFACPLSSRQCRQRPTPNVNPHNIWINFLTERVSLARYCGREQVDLLEMMFIQTFSLHIDDSVPSSNMSSDHLLFIPEQDKMGESGPLISRNIVTIGARFRLLSSALTMIQGETGGCRVSKNVLRHRIYAVAFNYFTIGPQTPLYGGSALQHDIRSIVTFWQALYADSKYIRKESFSLNDSELSFNNVSPQCMSSLFANDTAKTQTWHGSTPISGGWSTATTIAHNRTLGETGPNSCTNLRIQTKINEENAQMVDRQIKNILRKRQLLLILLMNEIERLFAWLYPRGDLLEPGEAEFDHYLKNALGGEMQTRPDQKQMRENTKFAWEISPQMAVYMGTRN
;
A
#
# COMPACT_ATOMS: atom_id res chain seq x y z
N MET A 1 -20.15 -43.83 19.32
CA MET A 1 -21.56 -44.26 19.30
C MET A 1 -22.28 -43.58 18.15
N ILE A 2 -22.36 -44.22 16.99
CA ILE A 2 -23.45 -43.99 16.01
C ILE A 2 -23.84 -45.38 15.51
N GLU A 3 -24.44 -46.16 16.41
CA GLU A 3 -25.37 -47.22 16.04
C GLU A 3 -26.75 -46.67 16.37
N ASN A 4 -27.28 -45.84 15.48
CA ASN A 4 -28.72 -45.56 15.45
C ASN A 4 -29.24 -46.08 14.10
N ALA A 5 -29.37 -47.41 14.06
CA ALA A 5 -30.13 -48.13 13.07
C ALA A 5 -31.63 -47.86 13.29
N ALA A 6 -32.13 -46.67 12.93
CA ALA A 6 -33.57 -46.38 12.91
C ALA A 6 -33.94 -45.13 12.10
N ILE A 7 -33.39 -44.94 10.91
CA ILE A 7 -34.11 -44.22 9.84
C ILE A 7 -34.23 -45.22 8.70
N LYS A 8 -35.31 -46.01 8.71
CA LYS A 8 -35.67 -46.83 7.55
C LYS A 8 -35.95 -45.85 6.40
N VAL A 9 -35.06 -45.86 5.43
CA VAL A 9 -35.20 -45.24 4.10
C VAL A 9 -36.30 -45.99 3.34
N GLN A 10 -37.55 -45.86 3.77
CA GLN A 10 -38.72 -46.32 3.04
C GLN A 10 -39.43 -45.07 2.50
N GLY A 11 -39.16 -44.76 1.23
CA GLY A 11 -39.90 -43.75 0.48
C GLY A 11 -39.09 -42.61 -0.15
N ILE A 12 -37.78 -42.72 -0.33
CA ILE A 12 -37.02 -41.70 -1.08
C ILE A 12 -37.07 -42.04 -2.56
N VAL A 13 -37.59 -41.13 -3.37
CA VAL A 13 -37.64 -41.28 -4.83
C VAL A 13 -36.21 -41.12 -5.36
N THR A 14 -35.77 -42.01 -6.25
CA THR A 14 -34.46 -41.93 -6.93
C THR A 14 -34.18 -40.55 -7.56
N THR A 15 -35.23 -39.80 -7.88
CA THR A 15 -35.18 -38.41 -8.35
C THR A 15 -34.69 -37.44 -7.27
N GLU A 16 -35.14 -37.57 -6.01
CA GLU A 16 -34.70 -36.71 -4.90
C GLU A 16 -33.22 -36.92 -4.57
N HIS A 17 -32.75 -38.17 -4.64
CA HIS A 17 -31.33 -38.47 -4.46
C HIS A 17 -30.47 -37.83 -5.55
N GLN A 18 -30.92 -37.88 -6.81
CA GLN A 18 -30.24 -37.20 -7.91
C GLN A 18 -30.25 -35.68 -7.76
N GLN A 19 -31.34 -35.09 -7.26
CA GLN A 19 -31.42 -33.66 -6.97
C GLN A 19 -30.43 -33.23 -5.88
N VAL A 20 -30.33 -33.99 -4.77
CA VAL A 20 -29.35 -33.69 -3.71
C VAL A 20 -27.91 -33.76 -4.23
N ARG A 21 -27.60 -34.77 -5.07
CA ARG A 21 -26.29 -34.88 -5.73
C ARG A 21 -26.03 -33.70 -6.68
N TYR A 22 -27.04 -33.23 -7.40
CA TYR A 22 -26.93 -32.04 -8.23
C TYR A 22 -26.64 -30.79 -7.38
N TYR A 23 -27.38 -30.57 -6.30
CA TYR A 23 -27.13 -29.44 -5.39
C TYR A 23 -25.72 -29.48 -4.79
N LEU A 24 -25.25 -30.63 -4.32
CA LEU A 24 -23.85 -30.77 -3.87
C LEU A 24 -22.86 -30.43 -4.98
N SER A 25 -23.07 -30.97 -6.18
CA SER A 25 -22.17 -30.72 -7.32
C SER A 25 -22.12 -29.23 -7.69
N THR A 26 -23.24 -28.51 -7.55
CA THR A 26 -23.28 -27.05 -7.72
C THR A 26 -22.52 -26.31 -6.61
N GLU A 27 -22.68 -26.73 -5.34
CA GLU A 27 -21.95 -26.13 -4.21
C GLU A 27 -20.44 -26.34 -4.33
N PHE A 28 -20.00 -27.48 -4.88
CA PHE A 28 -18.59 -27.79 -5.14
C PHE A 28 -18.04 -27.24 -6.46
N LYS A 29 -18.73 -26.30 -7.11
CA LYS A 29 -18.32 -25.70 -8.39
C LYS A 29 -17.96 -26.75 -9.47
N GLN A 30 -18.66 -27.90 -9.49
CA GLN A 30 -18.44 -29.01 -10.42
C GLN A 30 -17.03 -29.61 -10.41
N ASN A 31 -16.37 -29.66 -9.25
CA ASN A 31 -15.08 -30.36 -9.12
C ASN A 31 -15.23 -31.85 -9.51
N ALA A 32 -14.48 -32.30 -10.52
CA ALA A 32 -14.60 -33.64 -11.10
C ALA A 32 -14.27 -34.78 -10.12
N GLU A 33 -13.27 -34.59 -9.25
CA GLU A 33 -12.86 -35.59 -8.26
C GLU A 33 -13.94 -35.79 -7.18
N VAL A 34 -14.48 -34.69 -6.67
CA VAL A 34 -15.54 -34.71 -5.67
C VAL A 34 -16.85 -35.21 -6.27
N SER A 35 -17.16 -34.82 -7.52
CA SER A 35 -18.37 -35.27 -8.22
C SER A 35 -18.39 -36.78 -8.45
N ALA A 36 -17.24 -37.38 -8.75
CA ALA A 36 -17.10 -38.83 -8.86
C ALA A 36 -17.38 -39.54 -7.53
N ILE A 37 -16.96 -38.98 -6.40
CA ILE A 37 -17.22 -39.52 -5.06
C ILE A 37 -18.71 -39.35 -4.71
N VAL A 38 -19.26 -38.14 -4.87
CA VAL A 38 -20.67 -37.81 -4.57
C VAL A 38 -21.63 -38.68 -5.39
N SER A 39 -21.28 -39.03 -6.63
CA SER A 39 -22.07 -39.94 -7.47
C SER A 39 -22.21 -41.36 -6.90
N ARG A 40 -21.29 -41.77 -6.03
CA ARG A 40 -21.22 -43.10 -5.41
C ARG A 40 -21.68 -43.11 -3.95
N MET A 41 -21.90 -41.94 -3.33
CA MET A 41 -22.30 -41.81 -1.93
C MET A 41 -23.80 -42.06 -1.72
N ASP A 42 -24.13 -42.67 -0.57
CA ASP A 42 -25.52 -42.80 -0.12
C ASP A 42 -26.13 -41.45 0.23
N ILE A 43 -27.46 -41.36 0.13
CA ILE A 43 -28.18 -40.11 0.34
C ILE A 43 -27.96 -39.50 1.73
N GLY A 44 -27.79 -40.33 2.77
CA GLY A 44 -27.51 -39.85 4.13
C GLY A 44 -26.21 -39.06 4.23
N TYR A 45 -25.14 -39.55 3.56
CA TYR A 45 -23.86 -38.85 3.51
C TYR A 45 -23.95 -37.57 2.68
N CYS A 46 -24.68 -37.60 1.56
CA CYS A 46 -24.94 -36.41 0.76
C CYS A 46 -25.68 -35.32 1.55
N LEU A 47 -26.74 -35.70 2.28
CA LEU A 47 -27.50 -34.75 3.11
C LEU A 47 -26.65 -34.16 4.24
N TYR A 48 -25.82 -34.97 4.88
CA TYR A 48 -24.89 -34.50 5.90
C TYR A 48 -23.89 -33.49 5.33
N LEU A 49 -23.24 -33.80 4.21
CA LEU A 49 -22.30 -32.89 3.55
C LEU A 49 -22.97 -31.57 3.15
N LEU A 50 -24.18 -31.64 2.60
CA LEU A 50 -24.93 -30.45 2.19
C LEU A 50 -25.30 -29.58 3.40
N ALA A 51 -25.72 -30.21 4.49
CA ALA A 51 -26.04 -29.53 5.74
C ALA A 51 -24.80 -28.84 6.34
N VAL A 52 -23.66 -29.53 6.41
CA VAL A 52 -22.40 -28.94 6.88
C VAL A 52 -21.98 -27.76 5.98
N CYS A 53 -21.96 -27.95 4.65
CA CYS A 53 -21.56 -26.89 3.73
C CYS A 53 -22.43 -25.64 3.88
N ARG A 54 -23.77 -25.79 3.92
CA ARG A 54 -24.69 -24.65 4.03
C ARG A 54 -24.62 -23.99 5.41
N LEU A 55 -24.55 -24.78 6.48
CA LEU A 55 -24.46 -24.25 7.84
C LEU A 55 -23.18 -23.44 8.03
N GLU A 56 -22.05 -23.98 7.58
CA GLU A 56 -20.76 -23.31 7.73
C GLU A 56 -20.65 -22.09 6.80
N LYS A 57 -21.20 -22.12 5.59
CA LYS A 57 -21.36 -20.91 4.76
C LYS A 57 -22.17 -19.84 5.49
N MET A 58 -23.33 -20.18 6.05
CA MET A 58 -24.14 -19.23 6.82
C MET A 58 -23.39 -18.70 8.04
N ARG A 59 -22.66 -19.55 8.76
CA ARG A 59 -21.87 -19.13 9.94
C ARG A 59 -20.81 -18.12 9.53
N VAL A 60 -20.09 -18.40 8.46
CA VAL A 60 -19.04 -17.56 7.92
C VAL A 60 -19.58 -16.21 7.41
N THR A 61 -20.76 -16.20 6.81
CA THR A 61 -21.41 -14.97 6.32
C THR A 61 -21.96 -14.13 7.47
N TYR A 62 -22.67 -14.71 8.43
CA TYR A 62 -23.46 -13.94 9.39
C TYR A 62 -22.85 -13.81 10.79
N SER A 63 -21.94 -14.72 11.19
CA SER A 63 -21.32 -14.64 12.51
C SER A 63 -20.30 -13.51 12.59
N ARG A 64 -20.23 -12.88 13.76
CA ARG A 64 -19.16 -11.93 14.13
C ARG A 64 -18.09 -12.58 15.02
N HIS A 65 -18.16 -13.90 15.22
CA HIS A 65 -17.21 -14.58 16.09
C HIS A 65 -15.91 -14.91 15.31
N PRO A 66 -14.72 -14.59 15.83
CA PRO A 66 -13.43 -14.89 15.18
C PRO A 66 -13.13 -16.38 15.00
N ALA A 67 -13.95 -17.24 15.61
CA ALA A 67 -13.85 -18.71 15.50
C ALA A 67 -14.71 -19.29 14.37
N ALA A 68 -15.46 -18.47 13.63
CA ALA A 68 -16.34 -18.95 12.56
C ALA A 68 -15.59 -19.78 11.51
N VAL A 69 -14.37 -19.37 11.13
CA VAL A 69 -13.52 -20.13 10.19
C VAL A 69 -12.86 -21.34 10.85
N GLN A 70 -12.63 -21.29 12.17
CA GLN A 70 -11.93 -22.34 12.92
C GLN A 70 -12.76 -23.64 12.96
N THR A 71 -14.09 -23.54 13.02
CA THR A 71 -14.96 -24.73 13.10
C THR A 71 -14.86 -25.62 11.87
N VAL A 72 -14.56 -25.07 10.70
CA VAL A 72 -14.35 -25.84 9.47
C VAL A 72 -13.18 -26.81 9.63
N PHE A 73 -12.11 -26.39 10.31
CA PHE A 73 -10.92 -27.21 10.56
C PHE A 73 -11.17 -28.27 11.63
N GLU A 74 -12.05 -28.02 12.61
CA GLU A 74 -12.44 -29.03 13.61
C GLU A 74 -13.08 -30.27 12.96
N TYR A 75 -13.86 -30.08 11.88
CA TYR A 75 -14.40 -31.21 11.09
C TYR A 75 -13.29 -32.02 10.41
N LEU A 76 -12.22 -31.38 9.93
CA LEU A 76 -11.10 -32.04 9.25
C LEU A 76 -10.23 -32.84 10.23
N GLU A 77 -10.15 -32.38 11.48
CA GLU A 77 -9.39 -33.02 12.56
C GLU A 77 -10.13 -34.23 13.17
N ASN A 78 -11.44 -34.35 12.94
CA ASN A 78 -12.26 -35.43 13.49
C ASN A 78 -11.84 -36.82 12.99
N ARG A 79 -11.42 -37.67 13.94
CA ARG A 79 -10.92 -39.04 13.67
C ARG A 79 -11.96 -39.97 13.05
N ALA A 80 -13.24 -39.79 13.39
CA ALA A 80 -14.32 -40.66 12.88
C ALA A 80 -14.56 -40.42 11.39
N ILE A 81 -14.51 -39.16 10.96
CA ILE A 81 -14.74 -38.78 9.56
C ILE A 81 -13.54 -39.16 8.68
N ARG A 82 -12.31 -39.06 9.21
CA ARG A 82 -11.10 -39.42 8.46
C ARG A 82 -10.98 -40.91 8.14
N LYS A 83 -11.40 -41.78 9.05
CA LYS A 83 -11.33 -43.24 8.88
C LYS A 83 -12.46 -43.80 8.01
N ASP A 84 -13.38 -42.95 7.59
CA ASP A 84 -14.54 -43.36 6.81
C ASP A 84 -14.17 -43.75 5.38
N LYS A 85 -14.79 -44.84 4.89
CA LYS A 85 -14.50 -45.40 3.55
C LYS A 85 -15.32 -44.75 2.44
N SER A 86 -16.32 -43.94 2.77
CA SER A 86 -17.23 -43.33 1.77
C SER A 86 -16.59 -42.18 0.99
N GLY A 87 -15.38 -41.74 1.36
CA GLY A 87 -14.71 -40.58 0.74
C GLY A 87 -15.19 -39.23 1.28
N MET A 88 -15.95 -39.22 2.38
CA MET A 88 -16.51 -38.00 2.97
C MET A 88 -15.43 -36.98 3.38
N TRP A 89 -14.29 -37.45 3.88
CA TRP A 89 -13.19 -36.56 4.28
C TRP A 89 -12.61 -35.76 3.11
N LEU A 90 -12.51 -36.35 1.90
CA LEU A 90 -12.07 -35.63 0.70
C LEU A 90 -13.08 -34.56 0.27
N CYS A 91 -14.38 -34.87 0.38
CA CYS A 91 -15.43 -33.90 0.12
C CYS A 91 -15.38 -32.72 1.11
N LEU A 92 -15.09 -32.99 2.39
CA LEU A 92 -14.93 -31.94 3.40
C LEU A 92 -13.69 -31.06 3.16
N LEU A 93 -12.57 -31.66 2.76
CA LEU A 93 -11.35 -30.92 2.36
C LEU A 93 -11.60 -29.99 1.17
N ALA A 94 -12.44 -30.40 0.21
CA ALA A 94 -12.86 -29.51 -0.88
C ALA A 94 -13.85 -28.44 -0.40
N SER A 95 -14.80 -28.81 0.48
CA SER A 95 -15.81 -27.88 0.99
C SER A 95 -15.20 -26.75 1.79
N SER A 96 -14.13 -27.02 2.55
CA SER A 96 -13.48 -26.02 3.40
C SER A 96 -12.95 -24.86 2.58
N ILE A 97 -12.38 -25.13 1.41
CA ILE A 97 -11.88 -24.09 0.48
C ILE A 97 -13.05 -23.28 -0.08
N VAL A 98 -14.18 -23.91 -0.40
CA VAL A 98 -15.38 -23.22 -0.89
C VAL A 98 -16.01 -22.34 0.20
N ILE A 99 -16.12 -22.86 1.43
CA ILE A 99 -16.63 -22.10 2.58
C ILE A 99 -15.71 -20.89 2.85
N PHE A 100 -14.39 -21.08 2.73
CA PHE A 100 -13.41 -20.00 2.87
C PHE A 100 -13.51 -18.96 1.75
N ASP A 101 -13.79 -19.35 0.51
CA ASP A 101 -14.08 -18.38 -0.56
C ASP A 101 -15.27 -17.48 -0.18
N GLU A 102 -16.32 -18.05 0.39
CA GLU A 102 -17.50 -17.31 0.87
C GLU A 102 -17.15 -16.33 2.01
N TYR A 103 -16.24 -16.74 2.92
CA TYR A 103 -15.70 -15.86 3.98
C TYR A 103 -15.04 -14.62 3.38
N LEU A 104 -14.17 -14.83 2.38
CA LEU A 104 -13.42 -13.74 1.77
C LEU A 104 -14.35 -12.76 1.04
N VAL A 105 -15.34 -13.27 0.29
CA VAL A 105 -16.33 -12.42 -0.40
C VAL A 105 -17.08 -11.53 0.58
N GLU A 106 -17.55 -12.08 1.70
CA GLU A 106 -18.27 -11.29 2.70
C GLU A 106 -17.36 -10.27 3.39
N LYS A 107 -16.11 -10.64 3.70
CA LYS A 107 -15.14 -9.71 4.29
C LYS A 107 -14.73 -8.58 3.35
N ILE A 108 -14.58 -8.86 2.06
CA ILE A 108 -14.33 -7.83 1.05
C ILE A 108 -15.52 -6.87 0.96
N ARG A 109 -16.75 -7.38 1.05
CA ARG A 109 -17.97 -6.57 1.02
C ARG A 109 -18.10 -5.63 2.23
N ARG A 110 -17.71 -6.06 3.43
CA ARG A 110 -17.85 -5.29 4.67
C ARG A 110 -16.72 -4.30 4.98
N ARG A 111 -15.64 -4.35 4.19
CA ARG A 111 -14.43 -3.51 4.31
C ARG A 111 -14.66 -1.98 4.38
N SER A 112 -15.89 -1.49 4.20
CA SER A 112 -16.23 -0.07 4.27
C SER A 112 -16.83 0.37 5.61
N GLU A 113 -17.16 -0.53 6.54
CA GLU A 113 -18.06 -0.23 7.67
C GLU A 113 -17.41 -0.26 9.08
N ALA A 114 -16.21 -0.84 9.29
CA ALA A 114 -15.52 -0.83 10.60
C ALA A 114 -14.04 -1.31 10.52
N ASP A 115 -13.11 -0.45 10.11
CA ASP A 115 -11.73 -0.82 9.74
C ASP A 115 -10.95 -1.60 10.84
N ASP A 116 -11.05 -1.21 12.12
CA ASP A 116 -10.20 -1.78 13.17
C ASP A 116 -10.64 -3.17 13.68
N VAL A 117 -11.95 -3.39 13.86
CA VAL A 117 -12.45 -4.69 14.36
C VAL A 117 -12.25 -5.77 13.30
N GLU A 118 -12.50 -5.44 12.05
CA GLU A 118 -12.31 -6.35 10.93
C GLU A 118 -10.84 -6.68 10.69
N ALA A 119 -9.94 -5.70 10.79
CA ALA A 119 -8.51 -5.94 10.74
C ALA A 119 -8.06 -6.91 11.85
N ASN A 120 -8.56 -6.75 13.09
CA ASN A 120 -8.27 -7.67 14.18
C ASN A 120 -8.74 -9.11 13.90
N GLU A 121 -9.92 -9.29 13.31
CA GLU A 121 -10.44 -10.61 12.94
C GLU A 121 -9.63 -11.26 11.82
N LEU A 122 -9.22 -10.50 10.80
CA LEU A 122 -8.38 -10.99 9.70
C LEU A 122 -6.98 -11.38 10.21
N GLU A 123 -6.40 -10.58 11.11
CA GLU A 123 -5.13 -10.90 11.77
C GLU A 123 -5.24 -12.20 12.58
N CYS A 124 -6.31 -12.37 13.36
CA CYS A 124 -6.58 -13.59 14.12
C CYS A 124 -6.73 -14.82 13.21
N CYS A 125 -7.42 -14.66 12.07
CA CYS A 125 -7.56 -15.73 11.08
C CYS A 125 -6.22 -16.12 10.45
N ALA A 126 -5.36 -15.14 10.12
CA ALA A 126 -4.02 -15.40 9.59
C ALA A 126 -3.14 -16.15 10.61
N GLN A 127 -3.17 -15.73 11.88
CA GLN A 127 -2.46 -16.43 12.96
C GLN A 127 -2.92 -17.88 13.12
N TYR A 128 -4.23 -18.12 13.07
CA TYR A 128 -4.79 -19.46 13.13
C TYR A 128 -4.32 -20.34 11.96
N LEU A 129 -4.33 -19.81 10.73
CA LEU A 129 -3.88 -20.55 9.55
C LEU A 129 -2.39 -20.87 9.61
N LEU A 130 -1.55 -19.98 10.17
CA LEU A 130 -0.12 -20.26 10.40
C LEU A 130 0.09 -21.41 11.40
N VAL A 131 -0.75 -21.50 12.44
CA VAL A 131 -0.75 -22.65 13.36
C VAL A 131 -1.17 -23.93 12.62
N GLN A 132 -2.26 -23.87 11.84
CA GLN A 132 -2.76 -25.04 11.10
C GLN A 132 -1.85 -25.48 9.95
N PHE A 133 -1.00 -24.60 9.41
CA PHE A 133 0.04 -24.98 8.46
C PHE A 133 1.06 -25.96 9.09
N ASN A 134 1.18 -25.99 10.41
CA ASN A 134 2.08 -26.88 11.15
C ASN A 134 1.35 -28.09 11.75
N ASN A 135 0.12 -28.38 11.31
CA ASN A 135 -0.67 -29.52 11.78
C ASN A 135 0.02 -30.88 11.47
N ILE A 136 -0.27 -31.90 12.28
CA ILE A 136 0.23 -33.27 12.06
C ILE A 136 -0.19 -33.79 10.67
N LEU A 137 -1.39 -33.44 10.24
CA LEU A 137 -2.04 -33.98 9.05
C LEU A 137 -1.65 -33.19 7.80
N ARG A 138 -1.04 -33.87 6.83
CA ARG A 138 -0.54 -33.26 5.59
C ARG A 138 -1.65 -32.57 4.78
N GLU A 139 -2.83 -33.15 4.73
CA GLU A 139 -3.98 -32.65 3.99
C GLU A 139 -4.55 -31.39 4.62
N VAL A 140 -4.58 -31.31 5.95
CA VAL A 140 -4.98 -30.10 6.69
C VAL A 140 -3.97 -28.98 6.47
N ARG A 141 -2.66 -29.30 6.48
CA ARG A 141 -1.60 -28.33 6.14
C ARG A 141 -1.78 -27.73 4.74
N ARG A 142 -2.13 -28.56 3.74
CA ARG A 142 -2.42 -28.09 2.37
C ARG A 142 -3.62 -27.16 2.30
N VAL A 143 -4.71 -27.50 2.99
CA VAL A 143 -5.88 -26.62 3.05
C VAL A 143 -5.53 -25.30 3.74
N ALA A 144 -4.80 -25.36 4.86
CA ALA A 144 -4.35 -24.16 5.58
C ALA A 144 -3.48 -23.25 4.69
N ASP A 145 -2.55 -23.82 3.92
CA ASP A 145 -1.69 -23.06 2.99
C ASP A 145 -2.49 -22.39 1.87
N VAL A 146 -3.44 -23.13 1.27
CA VAL A 146 -4.33 -22.57 0.23
C VAL A 146 -5.20 -21.45 0.79
N CYS A 147 -5.80 -21.64 1.97
CA CYS A 147 -6.58 -20.60 2.63
C CYS A 147 -5.71 -19.40 3.00
N LEU A 148 -4.48 -19.61 3.49
CA LEU A 148 -3.56 -18.51 3.83
C LEU A 148 -3.15 -17.72 2.59
N ALA A 149 -2.84 -18.39 1.48
CA ALA A 149 -2.53 -17.74 0.21
C ALA A 149 -3.71 -16.88 -0.27
N LYS A 150 -4.92 -17.45 -0.32
CA LYS A 150 -6.14 -16.73 -0.70
C LYS A 150 -6.44 -15.55 0.21
N LEU A 151 -6.20 -15.69 1.52
CA LEU A 151 -6.39 -14.62 2.49
C LEU A 151 -5.43 -13.46 2.23
N ILE A 152 -4.16 -13.76 1.98
CA ILE A 152 -3.13 -12.76 1.67
C ILE A 152 -3.42 -12.08 0.32
N ASP A 153 -3.84 -12.84 -0.69
CA ASP A 153 -4.19 -12.28 -2.01
C ASP A 153 -5.38 -11.31 -1.92
N ALA A 154 -6.37 -11.62 -1.09
CA ALA A 154 -7.51 -10.76 -0.83
C ALA A 154 -7.16 -9.55 0.05
N PHE A 155 -6.28 -9.75 1.04
CA PHE A 155 -5.90 -8.75 2.03
C PHE A 155 -4.37 -8.64 2.18
N PRO A 156 -3.69 -7.94 1.24
CA PRO A 156 -2.23 -7.89 1.21
C PRO A 156 -1.57 -7.32 2.48
N PHE A 157 -2.28 -6.47 3.25
CA PHE A 157 -1.72 -5.87 4.47
C PHE A 157 -1.32 -6.89 5.55
N LEU A 158 -1.83 -8.12 5.47
CA LEU A 158 -1.47 -9.20 6.38
C LEU A 158 0.00 -9.64 6.22
N LEU A 159 0.62 -9.41 5.05
CA LEU A 159 2.03 -9.73 4.80
C LEU A 159 2.98 -8.94 5.71
N TRP A 160 2.76 -7.62 5.82
CA TRP A 160 3.57 -6.72 6.62
C TRP A 160 2.94 -6.39 7.99
N ASN A 161 1.99 -7.20 8.44
CA ASN A 161 1.36 -6.99 9.73
C ASN A 161 2.26 -7.49 10.87
N GLY A 162 2.57 -6.61 11.82
CA GLY A 162 3.44 -6.93 12.96
C GLY A 162 3.02 -8.15 13.79
N ARG A 163 1.70 -8.39 14.01
CA ARG A 163 1.24 -9.56 14.76
C ARG A 163 1.41 -10.85 13.96
N VAL A 164 1.11 -10.83 12.66
CA VAL A 164 1.28 -12.00 11.77
C VAL A 164 2.76 -12.36 11.63
N ILE A 165 3.63 -11.39 11.38
CA ILE A 165 5.09 -11.57 11.32
C ILE A 165 5.61 -12.14 12.64
N SER A 166 5.21 -11.54 13.78
CA SER A 166 5.64 -12.00 15.10
C SER A 166 5.20 -13.44 15.38
N THR A 167 3.97 -13.80 15.02
CA THR A 167 3.46 -15.18 15.15
C THR A 167 4.23 -16.15 14.27
N ALA A 168 4.49 -15.81 13.00
CA ALA A 168 5.26 -16.66 12.10
C ALA A 168 6.68 -16.93 12.65
N LEU A 169 7.35 -15.88 13.13
CA LEU A 169 8.69 -16.00 13.72
C LEU A 169 8.69 -16.76 15.05
N GLN A 170 7.69 -16.52 15.90
CA GLN A 170 7.54 -17.24 17.17
C GLN A 170 7.33 -18.74 16.94
N ILE A 171 6.47 -19.13 16.00
CA ILE A 171 6.26 -20.54 15.64
C ILE A 171 7.55 -21.14 15.10
N MET A 172 8.22 -20.46 14.16
CA MET A 172 9.47 -20.93 13.56
C MET A 172 10.54 -21.17 14.63
N LYS A 173 10.73 -20.19 15.52
CA LYS A 173 11.70 -20.26 16.62
C LYS A 173 11.42 -21.45 17.53
N THR A 174 10.18 -21.63 17.96
CA THR A 174 9.86 -22.73 18.88
C THR A 174 9.98 -24.10 18.23
N LEU A 175 9.63 -24.24 16.94
CA LEU A 175 9.81 -25.50 16.20
C LEU A 175 11.29 -25.85 16.04
N LEU A 176 12.14 -24.88 15.69
CA LEU A 176 13.58 -25.08 15.57
C LEU A 176 14.22 -25.41 16.92
N LYS A 177 13.83 -24.69 17.98
CA LYS A 177 14.28 -24.95 19.36
C LYS A 177 13.91 -26.36 19.82
N ASN A 178 12.68 -26.81 19.54
CA ASN A 178 12.22 -28.16 19.89
C ASN A 178 13.05 -29.27 19.21
N ILE A 179 13.49 -29.06 17.96
CA ILE A 179 14.35 -30.03 17.25
C ILE A 179 15.70 -30.22 17.96
N ASP A 180 16.25 -29.15 18.53
CA ASP A 180 17.54 -29.20 19.22
C ASP A 180 17.41 -29.72 20.67
N GLU A 181 16.34 -29.37 21.38
CA GLU A 181 16.16 -29.69 22.80
C GLU A 181 15.47 -31.04 23.07
N ASP A 182 14.65 -31.56 22.15
CA ASP A 182 13.90 -32.81 22.32
C ASP A 182 14.18 -33.83 21.19
N PRO A 183 15.42 -34.35 21.09
CA PRO A 183 15.79 -35.32 20.05
C PRO A 183 15.06 -36.67 20.22
N LEU A 184 14.59 -36.97 21.43
CA LEU A 184 13.85 -38.19 21.76
C LEU A 184 12.34 -38.07 21.48
N CYS A 185 11.85 -36.92 21.02
CA CYS A 185 10.45 -36.67 20.70
C CYS A 185 9.47 -36.94 21.87
N THR A 186 9.88 -36.58 23.08
CA THR A 186 9.10 -36.75 24.32
C THR A 186 7.93 -35.76 24.42
N GLN A 187 8.09 -34.56 23.86
CA GLN A 187 7.04 -33.54 23.86
C GLN A 187 6.05 -33.79 22.72
N SER A 188 4.76 -33.93 23.03
CA SER A 188 3.71 -34.15 22.02
C SER A 188 3.07 -32.86 21.53
N THR A 189 3.15 -31.77 22.30
CA THR A 189 2.52 -30.49 21.98
C THR A 189 3.40 -29.32 22.39
N VAL A 190 3.25 -28.21 21.67
CA VAL A 190 3.96 -26.95 21.92
C VAL A 190 2.94 -25.82 22.08
N GLU A 191 3.10 -25.08 23.17
CA GLU A 191 2.32 -23.88 23.47
C GLU A 191 3.15 -22.62 23.20
N PHE A 192 2.46 -21.51 22.93
CA PHE A 192 3.08 -20.25 22.56
C PHE A 192 2.57 -19.12 23.47
N ALA A 193 3.48 -18.26 23.91
CA ALA A 193 3.11 -17.07 24.67
C ALA A 193 2.25 -16.13 23.81
N GLY A 194 1.02 -15.83 24.26
CA GLY A 194 0.11 -14.89 23.60
C GLY A 194 -0.77 -15.46 22.48
N LEU A 195 -0.58 -16.72 22.09
CA LEU A 195 -1.50 -17.42 21.17
C LEU A 195 -2.41 -18.35 21.97
N LYS A 196 -3.66 -18.49 21.51
CA LYS A 196 -4.67 -19.36 22.15
C LYS A 196 -4.56 -20.83 21.72
N TRP A 197 -3.76 -21.13 20.70
CA TRP A 197 -3.68 -22.44 20.07
C TRP A 197 -2.31 -23.08 20.30
N SER A 198 -2.28 -24.40 20.34
CA SER A 198 -1.06 -25.21 20.45
C SER A 198 -0.84 -26.02 19.17
N ILE A 199 0.42 -26.35 18.89
CA ILE A 199 0.80 -27.22 17.76
C ILE A 199 1.07 -28.62 18.29
N GLN A 200 0.41 -29.63 17.72
CA GLN A 200 0.77 -31.03 17.97
C GLN A 200 1.99 -31.40 17.12
N LEU A 201 3.04 -31.91 17.76
CA LEU A 201 4.29 -32.26 17.09
C LEU A 201 4.24 -33.64 16.45
N GLN A 202 5.11 -33.86 15.47
CA GLN A 202 5.29 -35.17 14.84
C GLN A 202 6.01 -36.14 15.79
N ASP A 203 5.72 -37.44 15.66
CA ASP A 203 6.26 -38.48 16.56
C ASP A 203 7.74 -38.84 16.26
N THR A 204 8.25 -38.46 15.07
CA THR A 204 9.63 -38.74 14.66
C THR A 204 10.42 -37.46 14.44
N LEU A 205 11.70 -37.46 14.85
CA LEU A 205 12.60 -36.31 14.69
C LEU A 205 12.75 -35.87 13.23
N ASP A 206 12.82 -36.81 12.29
CA ASP A 206 12.93 -36.50 10.85
C ASP A 206 11.67 -35.80 10.32
N SER A 207 10.49 -36.26 10.74
CA SER A 207 9.24 -35.57 10.40
C SER A 207 9.16 -34.18 11.02
N ARG A 208 9.63 -33.99 12.27
CA ARG A 208 9.72 -32.65 12.89
C ARG A 208 10.65 -31.73 12.08
N LYS A 209 11.83 -32.21 11.70
CA LYS A 209 12.78 -31.48 10.83
C LYS A 209 12.17 -31.13 9.48
N SER A 210 11.43 -32.06 8.86
CA SER A 210 10.75 -31.81 7.59
C SER A 210 9.69 -30.72 7.71
N VAL A 211 8.82 -30.79 8.72
CA VAL A 211 7.76 -29.77 8.95
C VAL A 211 8.37 -28.41 9.23
N ALA A 212 9.38 -28.34 10.09
CA ALA A 212 10.06 -27.08 10.40
C ALA A 212 10.74 -26.50 9.15
N LYS A 213 11.39 -27.32 8.32
CA LYS A 213 12.00 -26.89 7.06
C LYS A 213 10.97 -26.33 6.07
N ASP A 214 9.83 -27.01 5.91
CA ASP A 214 8.74 -26.56 5.05
C ASP A 214 8.17 -25.22 5.53
N PHE A 215 7.98 -25.07 6.84
CA PHE A 215 7.50 -23.83 7.44
C PHE A 215 8.49 -22.68 7.31
N THR A 216 9.79 -22.92 7.56
CA THR A 216 10.84 -21.91 7.36
C THR A 216 10.84 -21.39 5.94
N LYS A 217 10.76 -22.28 4.94
CA LYS A 217 10.68 -21.88 3.52
C LYS A 217 9.43 -21.04 3.23
N ARG A 218 8.30 -21.37 3.84
CA ARG A 218 7.05 -20.60 3.66
C ARG A 218 7.16 -19.21 4.29
N CYS A 219 7.73 -19.11 5.49
CA CYS A 219 7.99 -17.82 6.13
C CYS A 219 8.99 -16.98 5.33
N GLU A 220 10.05 -17.56 4.78
CA GLU A 220 10.98 -16.87 3.87
C GLU A 220 10.23 -16.24 2.68
N GLN A 221 9.32 -16.98 2.05
CA GLN A 221 8.50 -16.44 0.96
C GLN A 221 7.62 -15.28 1.42
N ILE A 222 6.94 -15.41 2.56
CA ILE A 222 6.09 -14.35 3.13
C ILE A 222 6.93 -13.11 3.44
N PHE A 223 8.12 -13.27 4.03
CA PHE A 223 9.00 -12.15 4.37
C PHE A 223 9.59 -11.48 3.14
N CYS A 224 10.03 -12.23 2.13
CA CYS A 224 10.43 -11.66 0.85
C CYS A 224 9.28 -10.81 0.26
N GLU A 225 8.06 -11.37 0.14
CA GLU A 225 6.93 -10.57 -0.37
C GLU A 225 6.63 -9.34 0.53
N ALA A 226 6.72 -9.46 1.86
CA ALA A 226 6.53 -8.32 2.76
C ALA A 226 7.58 -7.21 2.57
N VAL A 227 8.86 -7.57 2.36
CA VAL A 227 9.95 -6.60 2.10
C VAL A 227 9.78 -5.92 0.74
N LYS A 228 9.29 -6.64 -0.29
CA LYS A 228 8.98 -6.02 -1.60
C LYS A 228 7.93 -4.92 -1.49
N TRP A 229 6.88 -5.15 -0.70
CA TRP A 229 5.76 -4.22 -0.56
C TRP A 229 6.05 -3.10 0.44
N ALA A 230 6.66 -3.43 1.59
CA ALA A 230 6.84 -2.52 2.71
C ALA A 230 8.21 -2.75 3.38
N PRO A 231 9.33 -2.38 2.73
CA PRO A 231 10.67 -2.67 3.24
C PRO A 231 10.96 -1.94 4.55
N GLY A 232 10.52 -0.67 4.70
CA GLY A 232 10.78 0.12 5.90
C GLY A 232 10.03 -0.42 7.12
N LEU A 233 8.74 -0.73 6.94
CA LEU A 233 7.90 -1.28 8.01
C LEU A 233 8.29 -2.71 8.37
N THR A 234 8.49 -3.58 7.38
CA THR A 234 8.83 -5.00 7.62
C THR A 234 10.14 -5.11 8.39
N ASN A 235 11.19 -4.38 7.97
CA ASN A 235 12.45 -4.35 8.71
C ASN A 235 12.25 -3.84 10.14
N SER A 236 11.45 -2.80 10.33
CA SER A 236 11.21 -2.26 11.67
C SER A 236 10.42 -3.22 12.57
N HIS A 237 9.46 -3.99 12.03
CA HIS A 237 8.76 -5.07 12.73
C HIS A 237 9.69 -6.21 13.12
N LEU A 238 10.60 -6.62 12.24
CA LEU A 238 11.58 -7.67 12.51
C LEU A 238 12.56 -7.24 13.60
N LEU A 239 13.04 -5.99 13.57
CA LEU A 239 13.89 -5.40 14.60
C LEU A 239 13.18 -5.38 15.95
N GLU A 240 11.89 -5.01 15.96
CA GLU A 240 11.07 -4.97 17.18
C GLU A 240 10.80 -6.37 17.75
N PHE A 241 10.54 -7.36 16.89
CA PHE A 241 10.41 -8.75 17.30
C PHE A 241 11.69 -9.24 17.99
N ILE A 242 12.84 -9.04 17.35
CA ILE A 242 14.16 -9.43 17.89
C ILE A 242 14.42 -8.75 19.24
N ARG A 243 14.04 -7.48 19.39
CA ARG A 243 14.15 -6.75 20.66
C ARG A 243 13.27 -7.36 21.75
N SER A 244 12.05 -7.78 21.42
CA SER A 244 11.09 -8.35 22.38
C SER A 244 11.45 -9.77 22.81
N THR A 245 12.08 -10.54 21.93
CA THR A 245 12.60 -11.86 22.24
C THR A 245 14.04 -11.71 22.71
N ASP A 246 14.28 -11.72 24.02
CA ASP A 246 15.57 -11.49 24.70
C ASP A 246 16.69 -12.51 24.33
N SER A 247 17.05 -12.58 23.05
CA SER A 247 17.68 -13.74 22.43
C SER A 247 18.84 -13.35 21.53
N ALA A 248 19.66 -12.41 21.98
CA ALA A 248 20.90 -12.00 21.30
C ALA A 248 21.88 -13.17 21.06
N SER A 249 21.72 -14.30 21.76
CA SER A 249 22.53 -15.52 21.65
C SER A 249 21.88 -16.67 20.86
N ASP A 250 20.69 -16.47 20.30
CA ASP A 250 19.88 -17.56 19.75
C ASP A 250 20.22 -17.86 18.28
N LYS A 251 20.50 -19.13 17.99
CA LYS A 251 20.73 -19.65 16.62
C LYS A 251 19.51 -19.36 15.72
N SER A 252 18.31 -19.30 16.31
CA SER A 252 17.08 -18.90 15.62
C SER A 252 17.09 -17.46 15.15
N LEU A 253 17.74 -16.53 15.88
CA LEU A 253 17.88 -15.13 15.47
C LEU A 253 18.80 -15.02 14.25
N ARG A 254 19.89 -15.80 14.21
CA ARG A 254 20.75 -15.91 13.02
C ARG A 254 19.99 -16.45 11.81
N VAL A 255 19.13 -17.44 11.99
CA VAL A 255 18.32 -17.99 10.89
C VAL A 255 17.29 -16.98 10.40
N THR A 256 16.59 -16.28 11.31
CA THR A 256 15.66 -15.19 10.96
C THR A 256 16.36 -14.05 10.24
N ILE A 257 17.52 -13.61 10.73
CA ILE A 257 18.32 -12.55 10.10
C ILE A 257 18.86 -13.03 8.75
N ASN A 258 19.36 -14.26 8.62
CA ASN A 258 19.85 -14.79 7.34
C ASN A 258 18.72 -14.99 6.32
N ALA A 259 17.53 -15.40 6.75
CA ALA A 259 16.34 -15.49 5.92
C ALA A 259 15.93 -14.11 5.38
N VAL A 260 15.89 -13.11 6.26
CA VAL A 260 15.58 -11.71 5.89
C VAL A 260 16.68 -11.13 4.99
N LEU A 261 17.95 -11.34 5.33
CA LEU A 261 19.08 -10.84 4.55
C LEU A 261 19.16 -11.50 3.18
N SER A 262 18.98 -12.82 3.08
CA SER A 262 18.93 -13.51 1.79
C SER A 262 17.72 -13.11 0.95
N CYS A 263 16.59 -12.72 1.58
CA CYS A 263 15.48 -12.05 0.89
C CYS A 263 15.90 -10.66 0.38
N THR A 264 16.55 -9.83 1.21
CA THR A 264 17.00 -8.49 0.81
C THR A 264 18.11 -8.49 -0.24
N GLU A 265 19.02 -9.46 -0.25
CA GLU A 265 20.04 -9.62 -1.29
C GLU A 265 19.41 -10.01 -2.62
N ARG A 266 18.49 -10.99 -2.59
CA ARG A 266 17.72 -11.43 -3.76
C ARG A 266 16.81 -10.31 -4.29
N GLU A 267 16.37 -9.43 -3.40
CA GLU A 267 15.62 -8.22 -3.75
C GLU A 267 16.47 -7.04 -4.13
N MET A 268 17.72 -6.89 -3.70
CA MET A 268 18.61 -5.85 -4.24
C MET A 268 18.90 -6.14 -5.71
N VAL A 269 19.12 -7.43 -6.02
CA VAL A 269 19.20 -7.93 -7.40
C VAL A 269 17.86 -7.73 -8.13
N ASN A 270 16.71 -8.03 -7.51
CA ASN A 270 15.41 -7.82 -8.15
C ASN A 270 14.89 -6.37 -8.13
N SER A 271 15.39 -5.45 -7.31
CA SER A 271 15.00 -4.03 -7.29
C SER A 271 15.82 -3.22 -8.30
N ILE A 272 16.88 -3.82 -8.85
CA ILE A 272 17.37 -3.49 -10.19
C ILE A 272 16.29 -3.80 -11.26
N PHE A 273 15.36 -4.74 -11.02
CA PHE A 273 14.39 -5.24 -12.02
C PHE A 273 12.88 -5.06 -11.75
N HIS A 274 12.40 -4.76 -10.54
CA HIS A 274 11.00 -5.01 -10.18
C HIS A 274 10.39 -3.96 -9.22
N VAL A 275 10.48 -2.68 -9.59
CA VAL A 275 9.68 -1.58 -8.98
C VAL A 275 8.35 -1.34 -9.73
N THR A 276 7.87 -2.29 -10.53
CA THR A 276 6.58 -2.16 -11.24
C THR A 276 5.48 -2.91 -10.51
N GLY A 277 4.52 -2.15 -9.98
CA GLY A 277 3.22 -2.70 -9.57
C GLY A 277 2.40 -3.14 -10.78
N GLY A 278 1.78 -4.31 -10.67
CA GLY A 278 0.53 -4.63 -11.37
C GLY A 278 0.60 -5.45 -12.66
N SER A 279 1.06 -6.71 -12.58
CA SER A 279 0.32 -7.86 -13.12
C SER A 279 1.00 -9.15 -12.69
N ALA A 280 0.28 -10.04 -12.02
CA ALA A 280 0.69 -11.42 -11.81
C ALA A 280 0.66 -12.13 -13.17
N THR A 281 1.72 -12.03 -13.96
CA THR A 281 2.01 -13.01 -15.00
C THR A 281 3.07 -13.95 -14.48
N ASN A 282 2.61 -15.16 -14.16
CA ASN A 282 3.43 -16.31 -13.82
C ASN A 282 4.64 -16.42 -14.76
N LEU A 283 5.84 -16.11 -14.25
CA LEU A 283 7.05 -16.77 -14.73
C LEU A 283 7.05 -18.16 -14.13
N GLN A 284 6.34 -19.07 -14.80
CA GLN A 284 6.54 -20.50 -14.65
C GLN A 284 8.01 -20.80 -14.99
N VAL A 285 8.86 -20.87 -13.97
CA VAL A 285 10.10 -21.63 -14.09
C VAL A 285 9.67 -23.09 -14.29
N LEU A 286 9.85 -23.59 -15.52
CA LEU A 286 9.57 -24.97 -15.87
C LEU A 286 10.28 -25.90 -14.87
N HIS A 287 9.48 -26.66 -14.12
CA HIS A 287 9.90 -27.94 -13.58
C HIS A 287 9.92 -28.97 -14.72
N GLY A 288 11.11 -29.31 -15.20
CA GLY A 288 11.38 -30.48 -16.04
C GLY A 288 12.44 -31.34 -15.35
N ALA A 289 12.16 -32.63 -15.23
CA ALA A 289 12.92 -33.61 -14.47
C ALA A 289 14.27 -34.00 -15.09
N SER A 290 15.12 -34.61 -14.24
CA SER A 290 16.25 -35.51 -14.53
C SER A 290 17.35 -35.00 -15.48
N ASP A 291 18.49 -34.61 -14.93
CA ASP A 291 19.65 -35.50 -14.81
C ASP A 291 20.89 -34.74 -14.32
N THR A 292 21.77 -35.52 -13.70
CA THR A 292 23.05 -35.17 -13.12
C THR A 292 23.98 -34.36 -14.05
N ALA A 293 24.36 -33.14 -13.66
CA ALA A 293 25.66 -32.56 -14.00
C ALA A 293 25.98 -31.35 -13.09
N SER A 294 27.16 -31.40 -12.50
CA SER A 294 27.79 -30.36 -11.68
C SER A 294 27.87 -29.01 -12.39
N ILE A 295 27.28 -27.97 -11.80
CA ILE A 295 27.69 -26.57 -12.03
C ILE A 295 28.36 -26.11 -10.74
N GLY A 296 29.63 -26.46 -10.61
CA GLY A 296 30.53 -25.90 -9.63
C GLY A 296 31.16 -24.63 -10.17
N SER A 297 31.11 -23.57 -9.38
CA SER A 297 32.20 -22.60 -9.21
C SER A 297 32.80 -22.02 -10.51
N LEU A 298 32.14 -21.03 -11.13
CA LEU A 298 32.83 -20.04 -11.96
C LEU A 298 32.17 -18.66 -11.78
N ALA A 299 32.96 -17.72 -11.26
CA ALA A 299 32.75 -16.27 -11.15
C ALA A 299 31.73 -15.74 -10.12
N VAL A 300 32.05 -15.90 -8.83
CA VAL A 300 31.50 -15.09 -7.70
C VAL A 300 32.59 -14.18 -7.08
N SER A 301 33.83 -14.21 -7.56
CA SER A 301 34.97 -13.60 -6.86
C SER A 301 35.19 -12.09 -7.07
N ASP A 302 34.68 -11.48 -8.15
CA ASP A 302 35.08 -10.10 -8.52
C ASP A 302 33.95 -9.04 -8.50
N LEU A 303 32.77 -9.36 -7.92
CA LEU A 303 31.70 -8.37 -7.67
C LEU A 303 31.80 -7.69 -6.29
N SER A 304 32.95 -7.81 -5.63
CA SER A 304 33.19 -7.39 -4.24
C SER A 304 33.48 -5.89 -4.04
N SER A 305 33.42 -5.07 -5.09
CA SER A 305 33.78 -3.65 -5.03
C SER A 305 32.64 -2.65 -5.29
N ILE A 306 31.44 -3.10 -5.70
CA ILE A 306 30.30 -2.20 -6.02
C ILE A 306 29.00 -2.58 -5.31
N THR A 307 28.91 -3.75 -4.68
CA THR A 307 27.77 -4.13 -3.86
C THR A 307 28.28 -4.52 -2.48
N ASN A 308 28.22 -3.60 -1.51
CA ASN A 308 28.23 -4.05 -0.13
C ASN A 308 26.94 -4.86 0.05
N PRO A 309 27.01 -6.19 0.29
CA PRO A 309 25.83 -6.92 0.74
C PRO A 309 25.34 -6.20 1.99
N LEU A 310 24.01 -6.10 2.15
CA LEU A 310 23.40 -5.41 3.27
C LEU A 310 23.96 -6.04 4.56
N ASP A 311 24.93 -5.36 5.16
CA ASP A 311 25.87 -6.00 6.06
C ASP A 311 25.11 -6.37 7.34
N VAL A 312 25.19 -7.62 7.79
CA VAL A 312 24.58 -8.09 9.06
C VAL A 312 24.89 -7.10 10.19
N SER A 313 26.08 -6.49 10.11
CA SER A 313 26.57 -5.41 10.97
C SER A 313 25.63 -4.19 11.04
N THR A 314 25.02 -3.76 9.94
CA THR A 314 24.11 -2.61 9.87
C THR A 314 22.80 -2.92 10.58
N TYR A 315 22.27 -4.12 10.37
CA TYR A 315 21.05 -4.58 11.02
C TYR A 315 21.25 -4.78 12.53
N LEU A 316 22.36 -5.42 12.93
CA LEU A 316 22.73 -5.56 14.35
C LEU A 316 23.04 -4.22 15.02
N SER A 317 23.69 -3.30 14.32
CA SER A 317 23.94 -1.94 14.81
C SER A 317 22.62 -1.20 15.07
N ALA A 318 21.66 -1.28 14.15
CA ALA A 318 20.33 -0.69 14.34
C ALA A 318 19.57 -1.30 15.54
N ILE A 319 19.64 -2.62 15.76
CA ILE A 319 19.05 -3.27 16.95
C ILE A 319 19.70 -2.74 18.22
N ASN A 320 21.04 -2.78 18.27
CA ASN A 320 21.80 -2.39 19.45
C ASN A 320 21.55 -0.92 19.80
N GLN A 321 21.49 -0.04 18.78
CA GLN A 321 21.13 1.36 18.97
C GLN A 321 19.73 1.51 19.57
N ARG A 322 18.72 0.82 19.05
CA ARG A 322 17.35 0.89 19.61
C ARG A 322 17.31 0.44 21.07
N SER A 323 17.98 -0.65 21.40
CA SER A 323 18.05 -1.17 22.78
C SER A 323 18.82 -0.24 23.71
N ASP A 324 19.94 0.32 23.26
CA ASP A 324 20.77 1.25 24.03
C ASP A 324 20.00 2.55 24.35
N TYR A 325 19.42 3.20 23.33
CA TYR A 325 18.65 4.43 23.55
C TYR A 325 17.41 4.22 24.43
N LEU A 326 16.71 3.09 24.28
CA LEU A 326 15.60 2.73 25.16
C LEU A 326 16.07 2.48 26.60
N GLY A 327 17.21 1.83 26.77
CA GLY A 327 17.84 1.61 28.08
C GLY A 327 18.26 2.92 28.74
N GLN A 328 18.87 3.84 27.99
CA GLN A 328 19.23 5.18 28.47
C GLN A 328 18.01 5.96 28.94
N ILE A 329 16.93 5.99 28.15
CA ILE A 329 15.68 6.67 28.54
C ILE A 329 15.07 6.05 29.80
N LYS A 330 15.03 4.72 29.89
CA LYS A 330 14.54 4.03 31.10
C LYS A 330 15.38 4.38 32.32
N GLY A 331 16.70 4.39 32.20
CA GLY A 331 17.60 4.77 33.29
C GLY A 331 17.47 6.24 33.69
N MET A 332 17.38 7.15 32.73
CA MET A 332 17.15 8.59 32.98
C MET A 332 15.81 8.83 33.66
N PHE A 333 14.75 8.12 33.23
CA PHE A 333 13.43 8.20 33.83
C PHE A 333 13.43 7.68 35.27
N GLU A 334 14.05 6.53 35.52
CA GLU A 334 14.14 5.94 36.86
C GLU A 334 14.85 6.87 37.85
N MET A 335 15.98 7.46 37.46
CA MET A 335 16.70 8.42 38.32
C MET A 335 15.87 9.69 38.62
N LEU A 336 15.13 10.20 37.63
CA LEU A 336 14.26 11.37 37.82
C LEU A 336 13.06 11.03 38.70
N ARG A 337 12.51 9.82 38.56
CA ARG A 337 11.44 9.29 39.41
C ARG A 337 11.90 9.20 40.86
N ASP A 338 13.07 8.61 41.11
CA ASP A 338 13.64 8.46 42.46
C ASP A 338 13.96 9.81 43.12
N THR A 339 14.35 10.81 42.32
CA THR A 339 14.69 12.14 42.83
C THR A 339 13.45 12.96 43.22
N HIS A 340 12.38 12.85 42.43
CA HIS A 340 11.19 13.72 42.57
C HIS A 340 9.95 13.00 43.13
N ASN A 341 10.00 11.68 43.35
CA ASN A 341 8.89 10.85 43.83
C ASN A 341 7.55 11.06 43.09
N SER A 342 7.60 11.46 41.82
CA SER A 342 6.43 11.70 40.97
C SER A 342 6.76 11.37 39.52
N GLU A 343 5.96 10.48 38.91
CA GLU A 343 6.14 10.02 37.53
C GLU A 343 5.81 11.13 36.52
N GLU A 344 4.81 11.97 36.79
CA GLU A 344 4.40 13.06 35.89
C GLU A 344 5.50 14.12 35.75
N ILE A 345 6.13 14.51 36.87
CA ILE A 345 7.23 15.48 36.88
C ILE A 345 8.45 14.89 36.18
N ALA A 346 8.74 13.60 36.40
CA ALA A 346 9.83 12.91 35.69
C ALA A 346 9.61 12.90 34.17
N HIS A 347 8.38 12.65 33.71
CA HIS A 347 8.04 12.73 32.28
C HIS A 347 8.20 14.13 31.71
N GLN A 348 7.75 15.18 32.41
CA GLN A 348 7.90 16.58 31.97
C GLN A 348 9.36 17.00 31.89
N LEU A 349 10.15 16.78 32.95
CA LEU A 349 11.57 17.13 32.98
C LEU A 349 12.38 16.40 31.91
N LEU A 350 12.04 15.13 31.65
CA LEU A 350 12.70 14.36 30.59
C LEU A 350 12.34 14.89 29.20
N SER A 351 11.07 15.26 28.97
CA SER A 351 10.63 15.90 27.71
C SER A 351 11.39 17.21 27.47
N ASP A 352 11.44 18.09 28.47
CA ASP A 352 12.15 19.38 28.39
C ASP A 352 13.66 19.19 28.16
N HIS A 353 14.26 18.17 28.79
CA HIS A 353 15.66 17.85 28.60
C HIS A 353 15.94 17.40 27.16
N LEU A 354 15.09 16.53 26.59
CA LEU A 354 15.24 16.06 25.22
C LEU A 354 15.09 17.20 24.21
N GLU A 355 14.12 18.09 24.39
CA GLU A 355 13.96 19.27 23.53
C GLU A 355 15.20 20.18 23.58
N LYS A 356 15.76 20.42 24.77
CA LYS A 356 17.02 21.17 24.90
C LYS A 356 18.18 20.49 24.17
N LEU A 357 18.27 19.16 24.18
CA LEU A 357 19.30 18.44 23.44
C LEU A 357 19.17 18.63 21.92
N VAL A 358 17.95 18.68 21.39
CA VAL A 358 17.71 19.01 19.98
C VAL A 358 18.15 20.44 19.68
N ASP A 359 17.83 21.41 20.54
CA ASP A 359 18.25 22.80 20.34
C ASP A 359 19.77 22.97 20.38
N ILE A 360 20.47 22.21 21.24
CA ILE A 360 21.93 22.17 21.29
C ILE A 360 22.48 21.56 19.98
N ALA A 361 21.91 20.47 19.51
CA ALA A 361 22.32 19.84 18.26
C ALA A 361 22.10 20.74 17.04
N LEU A 362 21.01 21.51 17.00
CA LEU A 362 20.76 22.50 15.94
C LEU A 362 21.80 23.62 15.89
N LYS A 363 22.40 23.99 17.04
CA LYS A 363 23.46 25.01 17.12
C LYS A 363 24.84 24.49 16.72
N SER A 364 25.02 23.17 16.70
CA SER A 364 26.30 22.56 16.31
C SER A 364 26.44 22.46 14.79
N SER A 365 27.66 22.68 14.29
CA SER A 365 27.96 22.62 12.85
C SER A 365 28.00 21.18 12.29
N ASP A 366 28.22 20.19 13.17
CA ASP A 366 28.40 18.79 12.79
C ASP A 366 27.12 18.18 12.16
N PRO A 367 27.16 17.59 10.94
CA PRO A 367 26.00 16.96 10.30
C PRO A 367 25.38 15.80 11.08
N ASP A 368 26.16 15.09 11.91
CA ASP A 368 25.71 13.90 12.62
C ASP A 368 25.14 14.18 14.03
N SER A 369 25.28 15.41 14.51
CA SER A 369 24.85 15.80 15.86
C SER A 369 23.37 15.58 16.15
N MET A 370 22.52 15.58 15.11
CA MET A 370 21.07 15.34 15.21
C MET A 370 20.68 13.87 15.42
N SER A 371 21.58 12.92 15.15
CA SER A 371 21.26 11.48 15.22
C SER A 371 20.87 11.04 16.64
N LYS A 372 21.71 11.35 17.63
CA LYS A 372 21.50 10.94 19.02
C LYS A 372 20.23 11.55 19.65
N PRO A 373 19.97 12.87 19.55
CA PRO A 373 18.74 13.45 20.10
C PRO A 373 17.46 12.87 19.50
N LEU A 374 17.41 12.66 18.18
CA LEU A 374 16.22 12.11 17.51
C LEU A 374 15.94 10.67 17.94
N ASN A 375 16.97 9.84 18.05
CA ASN A 375 16.82 8.47 18.52
C ASN A 375 16.39 8.38 19.99
N LEU A 376 16.90 9.26 20.86
CA LEU A 376 16.47 9.34 22.26
C LEU A 376 15.01 9.80 22.38
N MET A 377 14.60 10.81 21.61
CA MET A 377 13.19 11.25 21.54
C MET A 377 12.26 10.13 21.05
N THR A 378 12.69 9.38 20.04
CA THR A 378 11.94 8.25 19.52
C THR A 378 11.80 7.13 20.55
N ALA A 379 12.89 6.80 21.25
CA ALA A 379 12.88 5.84 22.33
C ALA A 379 11.93 6.27 23.47
N TYR A 380 11.92 7.56 23.83
CA TYR A 380 10.99 8.13 24.80
C TYR A 380 9.53 8.04 24.34
N SER A 381 9.24 8.37 23.08
CA SER A 381 7.89 8.24 22.51
C SER A 381 7.35 6.81 22.56
N ASN A 382 8.23 5.82 22.42
CA ASN A 382 7.90 4.40 22.51
C ASN A 382 7.81 3.88 23.95
N PHE A 383 8.48 4.55 24.89
CA PHE A 383 8.41 4.25 26.32
C PHE A 383 7.12 4.77 26.97
N CYS A 384 6.64 5.93 26.55
CA CYS A 384 5.43 6.55 27.12
C CYS A 384 4.14 5.79 26.74
N ALA A 385 3.25 5.59 27.72
CA ALA A 385 1.92 5.02 27.48
C ALA A 385 1.04 5.95 26.63
N HIS A 386 1.06 7.26 26.92
CA HIS A 386 0.32 8.28 26.15
C HIS A 386 1.22 8.97 25.12
N VAL A 387 0.61 9.51 24.07
CA VAL A 387 1.33 10.25 23.02
C VAL A 387 1.69 11.64 23.54
N ASN A 388 2.98 11.92 23.71
CA ASN A 388 3.44 13.28 23.94
C ASN A 388 3.54 14.00 22.58
N GLN A 389 2.54 14.83 22.27
CA GLN A 389 2.42 15.54 21.00
C GLN A 389 3.62 16.47 20.73
N ASN A 390 4.27 17.03 21.75
CA ASN A 390 5.41 17.93 21.60
C ASN A 390 6.66 17.18 21.10
N ILE A 391 6.91 16.00 21.66
CA ILE A 391 8.02 15.14 21.23
C ILE A 391 7.75 14.59 19.84
N LEU A 392 6.53 14.12 19.58
CA LEU A 392 6.12 13.66 18.25
C LEU A 392 6.31 14.79 17.21
N HIS A 393 5.87 16.00 17.53
CA HIS A 393 6.06 17.19 16.70
C HIS A 393 7.54 17.47 16.46
N SER A 394 8.37 17.47 17.49
CA SER A 394 9.81 17.72 17.36
C SER A 394 10.51 16.71 16.45
N ILE A 395 10.12 15.43 16.50
CA ILE A 395 10.66 14.37 15.61
C ILE A 395 10.20 14.56 14.16
N ILE A 396 8.92 14.88 13.93
CA ILE A 396 8.35 15.02 12.58
C ILE A 396 8.81 16.33 11.92
N TRP A 397 8.99 17.40 12.68
CA TRP A 397 9.39 18.72 12.20
C TRP A 397 10.92 18.92 12.16
N ALA A 398 11.70 17.92 12.57
CA ALA A 398 13.16 17.96 12.48
C ALA A 398 13.70 18.27 11.06
N PRO A 399 13.14 17.74 9.95
CA PRO A 399 13.59 18.07 8.60
C PRO A 399 13.45 19.56 8.25
N LEU A 400 12.46 20.25 8.81
CA LEU A 400 12.26 21.68 8.60
C LEU A 400 13.33 22.50 9.33
N ARG A 401 13.72 22.08 10.54
CA ARG A 401 14.74 22.78 11.34
C ARG A 401 16.14 22.60 10.76
N ARG A 402 16.45 21.42 10.19
CA ARG A 402 17.73 21.13 9.55
C ARG A 402 17.54 20.27 8.29
N PHE A 403 17.50 20.94 7.14
CA PHE A 403 17.27 20.30 5.85
C PHE A 403 18.55 19.68 5.25
N ASN A 404 18.93 18.49 5.74
CA ASN A 404 20.10 17.74 5.27
C ASN A 404 19.76 16.27 4.99
N GLU A 405 20.56 15.61 4.15
CA GLU A 405 20.39 14.21 3.76
C GLU A 405 20.44 13.29 4.99
N GLN A 406 21.48 13.43 5.81
CA GLN A 406 21.69 12.60 7.00
C GLN A 406 20.57 12.76 8.04
N THR A 407 20.13 14.00 8.28
CA THR A 407 19.00 14.29 9.17
C THR A 407 17.72 13.61 8.66
N MET A 408 17.46 13.66 7.35
CA MET A 408 16.30 13.01 6.76
C MET A 408 16.36 11.48 6.87
N ARG A 409 17.53 10.86 6.65
CA ARG A 409 17.73 9.41 6.85
C ARG A 409 17.38 9.01 8.29
N ASN A 410 17.88 9.76 9.27
CA ASN A 410 17.60 9.51 10.69
C ASN A 410 16.11 9.71 11.01
N CYS A 411 15.46 10.73 10.44
CA CYS A 411 14.03 10.94 10.61
C CYS A 411 13.21 9.75 10.09
N VAL A 412 13.50 9.24 8.89
CA VAL A 412 12.77 8.08 8.33
C VAL A 412 12.95 6.83 9.20
N ILE A 413 14.17 6.59 9.72
CA ILE A 413 14.42 5.47 10.65
C ILE A 413 13.59 5.63 11.93
N CYS A 414 13.55 6.84 12.50
CA CYS A 414 12.76 7.17 13.68
C CYS A 414 11.24 7.01 13.42
N TRP A 415 10.74 7.54 12.30
CA TRP A 415 9.33 7.45 11.91
C TRP A 415 8.89 6.00 11.73
N ASN A 416 9.69 5.18 11.03
CA ASN A 416 9.41 3.75 10.88
C ASN A 416 9.43 3.00 12.22
N TRP A 417 10.22 3.44 13.20
CA TRP A 417 10.19 2.84 14.54
C TRP A 417 8.91 3.20 15.30
N ILE A 418 8.50 4.47 15.31
CA ILE A 418 7.26 4.94 15.97
C ILE A 418 6.04 4.24 15.37
N LEU A 419 5.94 4.22 14.03
CA LEU A 419 4.79 3.65 13.31
C LEU A 419 4.62 2.14 13.55
N VAL A 420 5.71 1.44 13.86
CA VAL A 420 5.71 0.01 14.21
C VAL A 420 5.37 -0.23 15.67
N ALA A 421 5.96 0.56 16.58
CA ALA A 421 5.77 0.39 18.01
C ALA A 421 4.35 0.81 18.45
N ARG A 422 3.75 1.80 17.76
CA ARG A 422 2.51 2.47 18.18
C ARG A 422 1.50 2.54 17.03
N LYS A 423 0.41 1.78 17.13
CA LYS A 423 -0.71 1.82 16.18
C LYS A 423 -1.58 3.08 16.35
N ASP A 424 -1.67 3.60 17.57
CA ASP A 424 -2.46 4.78 17.95
C ASP A 424 -1.97 6.09 17.33
N VAL A 425 -0.68 6.18 16.98
CA VAL A 425 -0.04 7.41 16.47
C VAL A 425 -0.15 7.57 14.95
N GLN A 426 -0.60 6.56 14.20
CA GLN A 426 -0.47 6.56 12.74
C GLN A 426 -1.17 7.72 12.04
N ILE A 427 -2.39 8.09 12.48
CA ILE A 427 -3.17 9.19 11.91
C ILE A 427 -2.56 10.54 12.32
N ASP A 428 -2.28 10.73 13.62
CA ASP A 428 -1.62 11.93 14.14
C ASP A 428 -0.29 12.20 13.43
N PHE A 429 0.51 11.16 13.23
CA PHE A 429 1.77 11.23 12.49
C PHE A 429 1.54 11.72 11.05
N LEU A 430 0.58 11.13 10.32
CA LEU A 430 0.31 11.52 8.93
C LEU A 430 -0.19 12.97 8.82
N GLN A 431 -1.02 13.43 9.76
CA GLN A 431 -1.48 14.82 9.82
C GLN A 431 -0.32 15.79 10.05
N GLN A 432 0.54 15.49 11.03
CA GLN A 432 1.71 16.32 11.33
C GLN A 432 2.74 16.30 10.20
N MET A 433 2.98 15.14 9.58
CA MET A 433 3.88 14.99 8.43
C MET A 433 3.37 15.81 7.23
N THR A 434 2.07 15.75 6.95
CA THR A 434 1.41 16.54 5.89
C THR A 434 1.60 18.04 6.14
N SER A 435 1.45 18.47 7.40
CA SER A 435 1.66 19.87 7.80
C SER A 435 3.13 20.29 7.68
N CYS A 436 4.07 19.42 8.07
CA CYS A 436 5.52 19.65 7.92
C CYS A 436 5.90 19.76 6.43
N TRP A 437 5.41 18.84 5.59
CA TRP A 437 5.61 18.88 4.14
C TRP A 437 5.08 20.17 3.52
N LYS A 438 3.88 20.60 3.92
CA LYS A 438 3.32 21.89 3.50
C LYS A 438 4.24 23.06 3.90
N ALA A 439 4.72 23.11 5.13
CA ALA A 439 5.64 24.16 5.58
C ALA A 439 6.97 24.16 4.78
N VAL A 440 7.55 22.98 4.51
CA VAL A 440 8.75 22.83 3.67
C VAL A 440 8.50 23.36 2.25
N SER A 441 7.31 23.08 1.70
CA SER A 441 6.93 23.56 0.36
C SER A 441 6.74 25.09 0.32
N GLN A 442 6.16 25.68 1.36
CA GLN A 442 5.97 27.13 1.49
C GLN A 442 7.29 27.87 1.67
N GLN A 443 8.26 27.28 2.37
CA GLN A 443 9.62 27.81 2.51
C GLN A 443 10.50 27.60 1.27
N LYS A 444 9.96 26.99 0.19
CA LYS A 444 10.66 26.75 -1.09
C LYS A 444 11.97 25.98 -0.94
N LEU A 445 12.01 24.98 -0.04
CA LEU A 445 13.19 24.16 0.17
C LEU A 445 13.31 23.03 -0.88
N GLY A 446 14.55 22.61 -1.16
CA GLY A 446 14.86 21.47 -2.04
C GLY A 446 14.15 21.48 -3.39
N ILE A 447 13.20 20.56 -3.62
CA ILE A 447 12.48 20.45 -4.92
C ILE A 447 11.62 21.67 -5.25
N PHE A 448 11.24 22.45 -4.25
CA PHE A 448 10.45 23.68 -4.41
C PHE A 448 11.33 24.93 -4.60
N ASN A 449 12.66 24.78 -4.55
CA ASN A 449 13.57 25.91 -4.75
C ASN A 449 13.73 26.23 -6.25
N ARG A 450 13.05 27.29 -6.70
CA ARG A 450 13.06 27.76 -8.09
C ARG A 450 14.15 28.76 -8.43
N GLU A 451 14.97 29.19 -7.47
CA GLU A 451 16.10 30.11 -7.73
C GLU A 451 17.08 29.51 -8.74
N PHE A 452 17.19 28.18 -8.77
CA PHE A 452 18.06 27.42 -9.65
C PHE A 452 17.44 27.09 -11.03
N ASP A 453 16.19 27.51 -11.30
CA ASP A 453 15.56 27.35 -12.62
C ASP A 453 16.18 28.32 -13.63
N THR A 454 16.60 29.51 -13.18
CA THR A 454 17.23 30.54 -14.02
C THR A 454 18.74 30.37 -14.01
N PHE A 455 19.29 29.96 -15.14
CA PHE A 455 20.74 29.90 -15.34
C PHE A 455 21.16 31.01 -16.31
N ALA A 456 22.14 31.83 -15.90
CA ALA A 456 22.69 32.87 -16.76
C ALA A 456 23.21 32.24 -18.06
N CYS A 457 22.91 32.85 -19.20
CA CYS A 457 23.33 32.33 -20.49
C CYS A 457 24.87 32.22 -20.52
N PRO A 458 25.46 31.07 -20.88
CA PRO A 458 26.91 30.92 -20.99
C PRO A 458 27.55 31.99 -21.89
N LEU A 459 26.82 32.46 -22.89
CA LEU A 459 27.23 33.52 -23.82
C LEU A 459 27.31 34.92 -23.18
N SER A 460 26.67 35.12 -22.01
CA SER A 460 26.64 36.39 -21.27
C SER A 460 27.66 36.45 -20.13
N SER A 461 28.22 35.32 -19.72
CA SER A 461 29.14 35.22 -18.59
C SER A 461 30.61 35.22 -19.04
N ARG A 462 31.45 36.06 -18.42
CA ARG A 462 32.91 36.08 -18.66
C ARG A 462 33.65 34.82 -18.19
N GLN A 463 33.00 33.98 -17.36
CA GLN A 463 33.53 32.72 -16.85
C GLN A 463 32.43 31.66 -16.93
N CYS A 464 32.73 30.51 -17.53
CA CYS A 464 31.84 29.36 -17.50
C CYS A 464 31.72 28.86 -16.06
N ARG A 465 30.54 28.99 -15.45
CA ARG A 465 30.23 28.41 -14.14
C ARG A 465 29.36 27.18 -14.32
N GLN A 466 29.59 26.16 -13.49
CA GLN A 466 28.69 25.02 -13.42
C GLN A 466 27.30 25.48 -13.02
N ARG A 467 26.25 24.86 -13.59
CA ARG A 467 24.88 25.17 -13.22
C ARG A 467 24.67 24.86 -11.73
N PRO A 468 24.17 25.82 -10.93
CA PRO A 468 23.89 25.57 -9.53
C PRO A 468 22.71 24.59 -9.41
N THR A 469 22.79 23.69 -8.43
CA THR A 469 21.84 22.59 -8.24
C THR A 469 21.08 22.75 -6.92
N PRO A 470 19.74 22.58 -6.91
CA PRO A 470 19.00 22.47 -5.66
C PRO A 470 19.45 21.24 -4.87
N ASN A 471 19.41 21.32 -3.54
CA ASN A 471 19.63 20.15 -2.68
C ASN A 471 18.38 19.25 -2.66
N VAL A 472 18.33 18.28 -3.57
CA VAL A 472 17.17 17.39 -3.76
C VAL A 472 17.23 16.14 -2.89
N ASN A 473 18.42 15.75 -2.41
CA ASN A 473 18.64 14.48 -1.70
C ASN A 473 17.70 14.25 -0.50
N PRO A 474 17.42 15.23 0.38
CA PRO A 474 16.49 15.00 1.48
C PRO A 474 15.06 14.74 0.99
N HIS A 475 14.60 15.45 -0.06
CA HIS A 475 13.31 15.15 -0.68
C HIS A 475 13.29 13.79 -1.35
N ASN A 476 14.39 13.34 -1.98
CA ASN A 476 14.45 11.99 -2.55
C ASN A 476 14.18 10.90 -1.50
N ILE A 477 14.78 11.03 -0.31
CA ILE A 477 14.57 10.10 0.80
C ILE A 477 13.14 10.19 1.33
N TRP A 478 12.62 11.40 1.51
CA TRP A 478 11.24 11.60 1.96
C TRP A 478 10.23 11.05 0.95
N ILE A 479 10.41 11.31 -0.35
CA ILE A 479 9.51 10.83 -1.40
C ILE A 479 9.54 9.31 -1.49
N ASN A 480 10.68 8.65 -1.25
CA ASN A 480 10.74 7.19 -1.16
C ASN A 480 9.87 6.66 -0.01
N PHE A 481 10.03 7.25 1.18
CA PHE A 481 9.17 6.93 2.32
C PHE A 481 7.69 7.19 2.01
N LEU A 482 7.36 8.35 1.43
CA LEU A 482 6.00 8.70 1.06
C LEU A 482 5.41 7.74 0.02
N THR A 483 6.21 7.32 -0.97
CA THR A 483 5.79 6.37 -2.01
C THR A 483 5.43 5.03 -1.40
N GLU A 484 6.24 4.53 -0.47
CA GLU A 484 5.91 3.35 0.33
C GLU A 484 4.57 3.58 1.06
N ARG A 485 4.43 4.66 1.83
CA ARG A 485 3.20 4.95 2.60
C ARG A 485 1.94 5.06 1.73
N VAL A 486 2.03 5.69 0.57
CA VAL A 486 0.91 5.82 -0.39
C VAL A 486 0.50 4.46 -0.97
N SER A 487 1.49 3.60 -1.27
CA SER A 487 1.20 2.24 -1.74
C SER A 487 0.46 1.42 -0.70
N LEU A 488 0.76 1.61 0.58
CA LEU A 488 0.17 0.88 1.71
C LEU A 488 -1.16 1.45 2.18
N ALA A 489 -1.37 2.77 2.08
CA ALA A 489 -2.57 3.45 2.57
C ALA A 489 -3.86 2.85 2.01
N ARG A 490 -3.85 2.38 0.75
CA ARG A 490 -4.99 1.70 0.11
C ARG A 490 -5.44 0.42 0.83
N TYR A 491 -4.56 -0.16 1.63
CA TYR A 491 -4.81 -1.38 2.40
C TYR A 491 -5.02 -1.12 3.90
N CYS A 492 -4.47 -0.03 4.43
CA CYS A 492 -4.46 0.26 5.87
C CYS A 492 -5.67 1.05 6.39
N GLY A 493 -6.34 1.86 5.56
CA GLY A 493 -7.56 2.57 5.98
C GLY A 493 -7.90 3.78 5.11
N ARG A 494 -9.18 4.16 5.08
CA ARG A 494 -9.65 5.28 4.23
C ARG A 494 -9.08 6.64 4.69
N GLU A 495 -9.05 6.89 6.00
CA GLU A 495 -8.55 8.15 6.56
C GLU A 495 -7.10 8.45 6.15
N GLN A 496 -6.24 7.43 6.04
CA GLN A 496 -4.86 7.59 5.59
C GLN A 496 -4.80 8.04 4.12
N VAL A 497 -5.66 7.49 3.28
CA VAL A 497 -5.77 7.87 1.86
C VAL A 497 -6.25 9.30 1.73
N ASP A 498 -7.27 9.69 2.50
CA ASP A 498 -7.83 11.05 2.45
C ASP A 498 -6.80 12.11 2.89
N LEU A 499 -6.02 11.84 3.95
CA LEU A 499 -4.94 12.73 4.39
C LEU A 499 -3.84 12.90 3.33
N LEU A 500 -3.43 11.80 2.69
CA LEU A 500 -2.43 11.83 1.63
C LEU A 500 -2.97 12.51 0.36
N GLU A 501 -4.24 12.30 0.01
CA GLU A 501 -4.91 13.00 -1.08
C GLU A 501 -4.93 14.50 -0.85
N MET A 502 -5.32 14.94 0.35
CA MET A 502 -5.29 16.35 0.75
C MET A 502 -3.88 16.93 0.69
N MET A 503 -2.86 16.19 1.14
CA MET A 503 -1.47 16.62 1.03
C MET A 503 -1.05 16.85 -0.42
N PHE A 504 -1.40 15.93 -1.33
CA PHE A 504 -1.07 16.07 -2.75
C PHE A 504 -1.82 17.23 -3.42
N ILE A 505 -3.11 17.41 -3.12
CA ILE A 505 -3.91 18.54 -3.64
C ILE A 505 -3.27 19.88 -3.22
N GLN A 506 -2.80 19.98 -1.98
CA GLN A 506 -2.12 21.17 -1.47
C GLN A 506 -0.71 21.36 -2.06
N THR A 507 -0.03 20.27 -2.42
CA THR A 507 1.33 20.30 -2.99
C THR A 507 1.34 20.63 -4.47
N PHE A 508 0.40 20.11 -5.25
CA PHE A 508 0.39 20.26 -6.70
C PHE A 508 -0.42 21.49 -7.14
N SER A 509 0.26 22.45 -7.74
CA SER A 509 -0.37 23.61 -8.35
C SER A 509 -1.05 23.24 -9.68
N LEU A 510 -2.15 23.92 -10.01
CA LEU A 510 -2.78 23.85 -11.33
C LEU A 510 -2.09 24.77 -12.35
N HIS A 511 -1.25 25.70 -11.89
CA HIS A 511 -0.54 26.65 -12.75
C HIS A 511 0.58 25.97 -13.53
N ILE A 512 0.52 26.05 -14.86
CA ILE A 512 1.53 25.50 -15.76
C ILE A 512 2.64 26.53 -16.02
N ASP A 513 2.28 27.80 -16.20
CA ASP A 513 3.20 28.90 -16.55
C ASP A 513 3.40 29.91 -15.42
N ASP A 514 4.52 30.63 -15.46
CA ASP A 514 4.85 31.72 -14.52
C ASP A 514 4.04 33.02 -14.78
N SER A 515 3.25 33.07 -15.85
CA SER A 515 2.44 34.24 -16.17
C SER A 515 1.19 34.31 -15.28
N VAL A 516 1.00 35.47 -14.63
CA VAL A 516 -0.26 35.91 -13.98
C VAL A 516 -1.46 35.52 -14.85
N PRO A 517 -2.59 35.04 -14.27
CA PRO A 517 -3.76 34.67 -15.04
C PRO A 517 -4.17 35.82 -15.95
N SER A 518 -3.90 35.68 -17.25
CA SER A 518 -4.51 36.54 -18.25
C SER A 518 -5.98 36.14 -18.32
N SER A 519 -6.85 37.09 -18.00
CA SER A 519 -8.31 36.98 -17.95
C SER A 519 -8.98 36.61 -19.28
N ASN A 520 -8.23 36.14 -20.28
CA ASN A 520 -8.68 36.00 -21.67
C ASN A 520 -8.50 34.60 -22.26
N MET A 521 -8.13 33.59 -21.46
CA MET A 521 -8.44 32.20 -21.82
C MET A 521 -9.81 31.90 -21.26
N SER A 522 -10.76 31.58 -22.15
CA SER A 522 -12.10 31.12 -21.82
C SER A 522 -12.02 30.17 -20.63
N SER A 523 -12.42 30.66 -19.45
CA SER A 523 -12.66 29.82 -18.30
C SER A 523 -13.80 28.90 -18.71
N ASP A 524 -13.47 27.72 -19.23
CA ASP A 524 -14.36 26.58 -19.14
C ASP A 524 -14.80 26.56 -17.68
N HIS A 525 -16.06 26.91 -17.45
CA HIS A 525 -16.70 26.86 -16.16
C HIS A 525 -16.66 25.41 -15.70
N LEU A 526 -15.53 25.00 -15.12
CA LEU A 526 -15.44 23.86 -14.24
C LEU A 526 -16.29 24.24 -13.03
N LEU A 527 -17.58 23.89 -13.10
CA LEU A 527 -18.39 23.70 -11.91
C LEU A 527 -17.50 22.88 -10.96
N PHE A 528 -17.29 23.34 -9.72
CA PHE A 528 -16.48 22.69 -8.67
C PHE A 528 -14.99 23.07 -8.54
N ILE A 529 -14.60 24.33 -8.79
CA ILE A 529 -13.47 24.94 -8.06
C ILE A 529 -14.05 25.81 -6.93
N PRO A 530 -13.69 25.59 -5.64
CA PRO A 530 -14.12 26.47 -4.56
C PRO A 530 -13.68 27.92 -4.85
N GLU A 531 -14.56 28.89 -4.60
CA GLU A 531 -14.30 30.33 -4.87
C GLU A 531 -13.09 30.92 -4.13
N GLN A 532 -12.42 30.16 -3.26
CA GLN A 532 -11.21 30.57 -2.53
C GLN A 532 -9.94 30.60 -3.39
N ASP A 533 -9.85 29.90 -4.53
CA ASP A 533 -8.69 29.98 -5.44
C ASP A 533 -8.61 31.34 -6.20
N LYS A 534 -9.56 32.27 -5.95
CA LYS A 534 -9.53 33.65 -6.46
C LYS A 534 -8.73 34.64 -5.60
N MET A 535 -8.30 34.26 -4.38
CA MET A 535 -7.43 35.09 -3.54
C MET A 535 -6.01 34.51 -3.42
N GLY A 536 -5.11 34.97 -4.28
CA GLY A 536 -3.75 35.36 -3.87
C GLY A 536 -2.71 34.32 -3.43
N GLU A 537 -3.02 33.05 -3.20
CA GLU A 537 -1.99 32.04 -2.89
C GLU A 537 -1.78 31.06 -4.04
N SER A 538 -0.87 31.40 -4.96
CA SER A 538 -0.36 30.44 -5.94
C SER A 538 0.32 29.30 -5.18
N GLY A 539 -0.24 28.09 -5.25
CA GLY A 539 0.32 26.90 -4.62
C GLY A 539 1.79 26.68 -4.99
N PRO A 540 2.57 25.98 -4.15
CA PRO A 540 4.01 25.85 -4.33
C PRO A 540 4.34 25.21 -5.69
N LEU A 541 5.24 25.85 -6.44
CA LEU A 541 5.66 25.39 -7.76
C LEU A 541 6.94 24.57 -7.63
N ILE A 542 6.95 23.36 -8.21
CA ILE A 542 8.13 22.49 -8.22
C ILE A 542 9.15 23.02 -9.23
N SER A 543 10.42 23.06 -8.84
CA SER A 543 11.54 23.47 -9.70
C SER A 543 11.61 22.63 -10.98
N ARG A 544 11.96 23.32 -12.07
CA ARG A 544 12.10 22.77 -13.42
C ARG A 544 13.52 22.29 -13.71
N ASN A 545 14.43 22.33 -12.73
CA ASN A 545 15.79 21.88 -12.88
C ASN A 545 15.87 20.37 -13.17
N ILE A 546 16.79 19.94 -14.03
CA ILE A 546 16.98 18.52 -14.38
C ILE A 546 17.23 17.62 -13.16
N VAL A 547 17.86 18.13 -12.09
CA VAL A 547 18.16 17.34 -10.88
C VAL A 547 16.89 16.96 -10.11
N THR A 548 15.78 17.68 -10.29
CA THR A 548 14.51 17.35 -9.63
C THR A 548 13.70 16.29 -10.37
N ILE A 549 14.14 15.84 -11.56
CA ILE A 549 13.35 15.01 -12.46
C ILE A 549 12.92 13.69 -11.81
N GLY A 550 13.85 12.97 -11.18
CA GLY A 550 13.57 11.70 -10.51
C GLY A 550 12.59 11.86 -9.35
N ALA A 551 12.87 12.82 -8.46
CA ALA A 551 12.00 13.17 -7.33
C ALA A 551 10.59 13.55 -7.79
N ARG A 552 10.49 14.42 -8.81
CA ARG A 552 9.24 14.95 -9.35
C ARG A 552 8.37 13.84 -9.92
N PHE A 553 8.90 13.04 -10.85
CA PHE A 553 8.10 12.01 -11.50
C PHE A 553 7.79 10.83 -10.59
N ARG A 554 8.64 10.53 -9.60
CA ARG A 554 8.30 9.59 -8.53
C ARG A 554 7.12 10.07 -7.70
N LEU A 555 7.16 11.33 -7.24
CA LEU A 555 6.07 11.93 -6.47
C LEU A 555 4.74 11.94 -7.26
N LEU A 556 4.79 12.31 -8.54
CA LEU A 556 3.63 12.30 -9.43
C LEU A 556 3.11 10.88 -9.69
N SER A 557 3.99 9.89 -9.85
CA SER A 557 3.63 8.48 -10.04
C SER A 557 2.91 7.93 -8.80
N SER A 558 3.42 8.25 -7.60
CA SER A 558 2.80 7.84 -6.34
C SER A 558 1.39 8.42 -6.20
N ALA A 559 1.20 9.69 -6.49
CA ALA A 559 -0.12 10.32 -6.46
C ALA A 559 -1.07 9.74 -7.53
N LEU A 560 -0.59 9.49 -8.76
CA LEU A 560 -1.43 8.95 -9.83
C LEU A 560 -1.89 7.52 -9.52
N THR A 561 -0.98 6.66 -9.07
CA THR A 561 -1.31 5.27 -8.68
C THR A 561 -2.27 5.19 -7.50
N MET A 562 -2.27 6.20 -6.61
CA MET A 562 -3.25 6.33 -5.53
C MET A 562 -4.66 6.59 -6.07
N ILE A 563 -4.81 7.52 -7.02
CA ILE A 563 -6.12 7.85 -7.63
C ILE A 563 -6.66 6.68 -8.45
N GLN A 564 -5.77 5.95 -9.13
CA GLN A 564 -6.10 4.73 -9.89
C GLN A 564 -6.60 3.58 -8.98
N GLY A 565 -6.40 3.68 -7.66
CA GLY A 565 -6.95 2.75 -6.69
C GLY A 565 -8.48 2.84 -6.56
N GLU A 566 -9.11 1.69 -6.29
CA GLU A 566 -10.57 1.59 -6.08
C GLU A 566 -11.04 2.14 -4.73
N THR A 567 -10.14 2.69 -3.91
CA THR A 567 -10.46 3.26 -2.60
C THR A 567 -11.25 4.57 -2.74
N GLY A 568 -12.56 4.48 -2.54
CA GLY A 568 -13.40 5.30 -1.64
C GLY A 568 -13.48 6.83 -1.70
N GLY A 569 -12.66 7.55 -2.46
CA GLY A 569 -12.68 9.02 -2.51
C GLY A 569 -13.78 9.61 -3.40
N CYS A 570 -14.18 10.87 -3.13
CA CYS A 570 -15.11 11.60 -3.99
C CYS A 570 -14.52 11.74 -5.41
N ARG A 571 -15.29 11.41 -6.45
CA ARG A 571 -14.82 11.49 -7.85
C ARG A 571 -14.30 12.88 -8.23
N VAL A 572 -14.85 13.93 -7.64
CA VAL A 572 -14.44 15.32 -7.89
C VAL A 572 -12.99 15.55 -7.43
N SER A 573 -12.61 15.08 -6.23
CA SER A 573 -11.26 15.26 -5.71
C SER A 573 -10.23 14.47 -6.54
N LYS A 574 -10.59 13.24 -6.97
CA LYS A 574 -9.79 12.43 -7.91
C LYS A 574 -9.53 13.15 -9.23
N ASN A 575 -10.54 13.77 -9.82
CA ASN A 575 -10.39 14.52 -11.08
C ASN A 575 -9.56 15.79 -10.91
N VAL A 576 -9.79 16.55 -9.84
CA VAL A 576 -9.00 17.75 -9.52
C VAL A 576 -7.53 17.39 -9.34
N LEU A 577 -7.25 16.33 -8.57
CA LEU A 577 -5.88 15.88 -8.35
C LEU A 577 -5.23 15.38 -9.65
N ARG A 578 -5.96 14.62 -10.49
CA ARG A 578 -5.48 14.19 -11.82
C ARG A 578 -5.10 15.38 -12.70
N HIS A 579 -5.92 16.42 -12.73
CA HIS A 579 -5.62 17.66 -13.46
C HIS A 579 -4.36 18.36 -12.93
N ARG A 580 -4.20 18.44 -11.60
CA ARG A 580 -3.01 19.02 -10.96
C ARG A 580 -1.75 18.20 -11.26
N ILE A 581 -1.82 16.87 -11.23
CA ILE A 581 -0.71 15.98 -11.63
C ILE A 581 -0.28 16.28 -13.07
N TYR A 582 -1.23 16.37 -14.01
CA TYR A 582 -0.93 16.66 -15.41
C TYR A 582 -0.35 18.06 -15.60
N ALA A 583 -0.88 19.06 -14.88
CA ALA A 583 -0.36 20.43 -14.92
C ALA A 583 1.09 20.50 -14.41
N VAL A 584 1.40 19.84 -13.28
CA VAL A 584 2.77 19.73 -12.78
C VAL A 584 3.65 18.96 -13.75
N ALA A 585 3.18 17.91 -14.42
CA ALA A 585 3.98 17.26 -15.46
C ALA A 585 4.30 18.21 -16.63
N PHE A 586 3.29 18.97 -17.12
CA PHE A 586 3.48 19.96 -18.17
C PHE A 586 4.42 21.10 -17.78
N ASN A 587 4.37 21.56 -16.52
CA ASN A 587 5.23 22.63 -16.03
C ASN A 587 6.73 22.33 -16.21
N TYR A 588 7.16 21.05 -16.19
CA TYR A 588 8.54 20.67 -16.50
C TYR A 588 8.94 21.00 -17.94
N PHE A 589 8.02 20.83 -18.90
CA PHE A 589 8.27 21.03 -20.32
C PHE A 589 8.22 22.50 -20.78
N THR A 590 7.91 23.45 -19.87
CA THR A 590 7.84 24.89 -20.15
C THR A 590 9.20 25.57 -20.32
N ILE A 591 10.30 24.88 -20.04
CA ILE A 591 11.68 25.32 -20.26
C ILE A 591 12.32 24.52 -21.40
N GLY A 592 13.43 25.00 -21.96
CA GLY A 592 14.21 24.21 -22.93
C GLY A 592 14.85 22.96 -22.31
N PRO A 593 15.18 21.93 -23.11
CA PRO A 593 15.85 20.73 -22.63
C PRO A 593 17.19 21.07 -21.97
N GLN A 594 17.42 20.51 -20.78
CA GLN A 594 18.61 20.77 -19.95
C GLN A 594 19.62 19.63 -20.06
N THR A 595 20.93 19.87 -19.96
CA THR A 595 21.91 18.76 -19.91
C THR A 595 21.91 18.10 -18.53
N PRO A 596 21.83 16.76 -18.42
CA PRO A 596 22.01 16.05 -17.15
C PRO A 596 23.37 16.38 -16.53
N LEU A 597 23.39 16.59 -15.21
CA LEU A 597 24.60 16.96 -14.46
C LEU A 597 25.32 15.74 -13.86
N TYR A 598 24.63 14.60 -13.79
CA TYR A 598 25.14 13.34 -13.24
C TYR A 598 24.96 12.23 -14.29
N GLY A 599 25.87 11.25 -14.30
CA GLY A 599 25.83 10.07 -15.20
C GLY A 599 25.80 8.75 -14.42
N GLY A 600 25.73 7.62 -15.14
CA GLY A 600 25.76 6.29 -14.55
C GLY A 600 24.46 5.90 -13.83
N SER A 601 24.57 5.26 -12.67
CA SER A 601 23.44 4.66 -11.93
C SER A 601 22.41 5.67 -11.42
N ALA A 602 22.83 6.88 -11.04
CA ALA A 602 21.92 7.95 -10.59
C ALA A 602 20.97 8.38 -11.72
N LEU A 603 21.49 8.56 -12.94
CA LEU A 603 20.68 8.91 -14.10
C LEU A 603 19.78 7.74 -14.53
N GLN A 604 20.26 6.50 -14.43
CA GLN A 604 19.41 5.32 -14.65
C GLN A 604 18.20 5.31 -13.70
N HIS A 605 18.40 5.64 -12.42
CA HIS A 605 17.33 5.71 -11.42
C HIS A 605 16.31 6.83 -11.73
N ASP A 606 16.78 7.97 -12.21
CA ASP A 606 15.92 9.06 -12.66
C ASP A 606 15.10 8.65 -13.90
N ILE A 607 15.73 8.01 -14.89
CA ILE A 607 15.03 7.48 -16.08
C ILE A 607 13.97 6.45 -15.65
N ARG A 608 14.28 5.53 -14.74
CA ARG A 608 13.30 4.57 -14.19
C ARG A 608 12.10 5.29 -13.57
N SER A 609 12.33 6.39 -12.85
CA SER A 609 11.25 7.18 -12.23
C SER A 609 10.35 7.86 -13.27
N ILE A 610 10.88 8.21 -14.44
CA ILE A 610 10.09 8.75 -15.56
C ILE A 610 9.32 7.63 -16.27
N VAL A 611 9.96 6.47 -16.49
CA VAL A 611 9.35 5.29 -17.12
C VAL A 611 8.18 4.77 -16.28
N THR A 612 8.32 4.70 -14.96
CA THR A 612 7.22 4.28 -14.07
C THR A 612 6.05 5.26 -14.13
N PHE A 613 6.31 6.57 -14.16
CA PHE A 613 5.26 7.56 -14.38
C PHE A 613 4.60 7.42 -15.75
N TRP A 614 5.37 7.16 -16.81
CA TRP A 614 4.85 6.92 -18.16
C TRP A 614 3.93 5.69 -18.19
N GLN A 615 4.31 4.58 -17.56
CA GLN A 615 3.49 3.36 -17.47
C GLN A 615 2.18 3.63 -16.70
N ALA A 616 2.27 4.33 -15.57
CA ALA A 616 1.10 4.73 -14.79
C ALA A 616 0.16 5.62 -15.62
N LEU A 617 0.72 6.58 -16.37
CA LEU A 617 -0.03 7.46 -17.28
C LEU A 617 -0.64 6.67 -18.45
N TYR A 618 0.07 5.68 -18.98
CA TYR A 618 -0.42 4.81 -20.05
C TYR A 618 -1.63 4.00 -19.58
N ALA A 619 -1.54 3.37 -18.40
CA ALA A 619 -2.62 2.62 -17.79
C ALA A 619 -3.84 3.50 -17.42
N ASP A 620 -3.64 4.79 -17.14
CA ASP A 620 -4.67 5.74 -16.69
C ASP A 620 -5.89 5.83 -17.62
N SER A 621 -5.73 5.53 -18.92
CA SER A 621 -6.84 5.50 -19.87
C SER A 621 -7.93 4.49 -19.49
N LYS A 622 -7.58 3.38 -18.83
CA LYS A 622 -8.53 2.37 -18.38
C LYS A 622 -9.33 2.87 -17.18
N TYR A 623 -8.66 3.56 -16.26
CA TYR A 623 -9.26 4.10 -15.05
C TYR A 623 -10.18 5.29 -15.35
N ILE A 624 -9.77 6.23 -16.19
CA ILE A 624 -10.61 7.34 -16.65
C ILE A 624 -11.90 6.82 -17.30
N ARG A 625 -11.79 5.78 -18.15
CA ARG A 625 -12.96 5.15 -18.77
C ARG A 625 -13.84 4.43 -17.74
N LYS A 626 -13.25 3.66 -16.83
CA LYS A 626 -13.99 2.97 -15.75
C LYS A 626 -14.79 3.96 -14.89
N GLU A 627 -14.16 5.06 -14.48
CA GLU A 627 -14.81 6.14 -13.70
C GLU A 627 -15.92 6.87 -14.48
N SER A 628 -15.87 6.88 -15.81
CA SER A 628 -16.95 7.42 -16.64
C SER A 628 -18.17 6.50 -16.72
N PHE A 629 -17.99 5.18 -16.69
CA PHE A 629 -19.10 4.22 -16.76
C PHE A 629 -19.84 4.08 -15.42
N SER A 630 -19.18 4.31 -14.29
CA SER A 630 -19.81 4.33 -12.95
C SER A 630 -20.80 5.50 -12.73
N LEU A 631 -21.01 6.36 -13.73
CA LEU A 631 -22.05 7.41 -13.73
C LEU A 631 -23.48 6.88 -13.82
N ASN A 632 -23.66 5.63 -14.25
CA ASN A 632 -24.98 5.07 -14.54
C ASN A 632 -25.64 4.37 -13.34
N ASP A 633 -24.93 4.19 -12.21
CA ASP A 633 -25.54 3.71 -10.98
C ASP A 633 -26.18 4.88 -10.21
N SER A 634 -27.45 4.70 -9.87
CA SER A 634 -28.42 5.73 -9.48
C SER A 634 -28.23 6.32 -8.07
N GLU A 635 -27.00 6.58 -7.61
CA GLU A 635 -26.72 7.10 -6.26
C GLU A 635 -26.17 8.53 -6.20
N LEU A 636 -26.24 9.31 -7.28
CA LEU A 636 -25.91 10.75 -7.24
C LEU A 636 -27.04 11.60 -7.82
N SER A 637 -28.20 11.56 -7.15
CA SER A 637 -29.15 12.68 -7.19
C SER A 637 -28.55 13.85 -6.40
N PHE A 638 -27.98 14.81 -7.11
CA PHE A 638 -27.32 16.04 -6.62
C PHE A 638 -28.23 17.05 -5.87
N ASN A 639 -29.39 16.65 -5.35
CA ASN A 639 -30.35 17.58 -4.74
C ASN A 639 -30.25 17.76 -3.22
N ASN A 640 -29.36 17.06 -2.50
CA ASN A 640 -29.27 17.15 -1.03
C ASN A 640 -27.88 17.57 -0.49
N VAL A 641 -27.13 18.40 -1.19
CA VAL A 641 -26.05 19.16 -0.53
C VAL A 641 -26.69 20.39 0.10
N SER A 642 -27.15 20.26 1.35
CA SER A 642 -27.37 21.43 2.19
C SER A 642 -26.01 22.12 2.44
N PRO A 643 -25.92 23.46 2.51
CA PRO A 643 -24.65 24.17 2.71
C PRO A 643 -24.00 23.96 4.10
N GLN A 644 -24.43 22.97 4.88
CA GLN A 644 -24.04 22.80 6.27
C GLN A 644 -22.76 21.98 6.45
N CYS A 645 -22.29 21.25 5.43
CA CYS A 645 -21.08 20.41 5.53
C CYS A 645 -19.75 21.17 5.28
N MET A 646 -19.80 22.39 4.74
CA MET A 646 -18.61 23.24 4.57
C MET A 646 -18.35 24.17 5.77
N SER A 647 -19.30 24.28 6.71
CA SER A 647 -19.22 25.20 7.85
C SER A 647 -18.42 24.67 9.05
N SER A 648 -18.05 23.39 9.07
CA SER A 648 -17.30 22.79 10.18
C SER A 648 -15.77 22.88 10.03
N LEU A 649 -15.26 23.36 8.89
CA LEU A 649 -13.83 23.40 8.57
C LEU A 649 -13.13 24.70 8.97
N PHE A 650 -13.86 25.70 9.47
CA PHE A 650 -13.29 27.01 9.83
C PHE A 650 -13.89 27.54 11.14
N ALA A 651 -13.42 27.00 12.27
CA ALA A 651 -13.59 27.65 13.57
C ALA A 651 -12.41 27.33 14.49
N ASN A 652 -11.33 28.11 14.36
CA ASN A 652 -10.35 28.32 15.41
C ASN A 652 -10.23 29.83 15.61
N ASP A 653 -10.87 30.37 16.64
CA ASP A 653 -10.19 30.83 17.86
C ASP A 653 -11.06 31.84 18.63
N THR A 654 -11.58 31.42 19.78
CA THR A 654 -11.74 32.21 21.03
C THR A 654 -12.50 31.36 22.05
N ALA A 655 -11.78 30.90 23.07
CA ALA A 655 -12.34 30.19 24.19
C ALA A 655 -13.17 31.11 25.10
N LYS A 656 -14.36 30.64 25.53
CA LYS A 656 -14.86 30.53 26.93
C LYS A 656 -16.39 30.68 26.99
N THR A 657 -17.10 29.60 27.34
CA THR A 657 -17.93 29.41 28.57
C THR A 657 -18.96 28.29 28.38
N GLN A 658 -18.89 27.27 29.26
CA GLN A 658 -19.92 26.37 29.86
C GLN A 658 -21.30 26.24 29.14
N THR A 659 -21.98 25.09 29.04
CA THR A 659 -22.25 24.03 30.04
C THR A 659 -22.98 22.85 29.35
N TRP A 660 -22.81 21.63 29.87
CA TRP A 660 -23.59 20.42 29.53
C TRP A 660 -25.05 20.50 30.01
N HIS A 661 -26.01 19.96 29.23
CA HIS A 661 -27.04 18.97 29.62
C HIS A 661 -28.18 18.82 28.57
N GLY A 662 -28.45 17.57 28.16
CA GLY A 662 -29.81 17.01 27.98
C GLY A 662 -30.52 17.11 26.62
N SER A 663 -30.60 15.99 25.89
CA SER A 663 -31.88 15.30 25.54
C SER A 663 -31.67 14.16 24.50
N THR A 664 -32.36 13.05 24.74
CA THR A 664 -32.33 11.72 24.12
C THR A 664 -32.90 11.60 22.69
N PRO A 665 -32.56 10.55 21.90
CA PRO A 665 -33.11 10.30 20.57
C PRO A 665 -34.35 9.38 20.62
N ILE A 666 -35.38 9.69 19.81
CA ILE A 666 -36.55 8.81 19.60
C ILE A 666 -36.41 8.06 18.28
N SER A 667 -36.56 6.74 18.42
CA SER A 667 -36.71 5.67 17.44
C SER A 667 -37.94 5.82 16.52
N GLY A 668 -37.84 5.29 15.29
CA GLY A 668 -38.99 5.08 14.42
C GLY A 668 -38.64 4.26 13.17
N GLY A 669 -38.74 2.93 13.30
CA GLY A 669 -38.41 1.95 12.27
C GLY A 669 -39.40 1.89 11.09
N TRP A 670 -38.90 1.29 10.01
CA TRP A 670 -39.61 1.01 8.77
C TRP A 670 -40.73 -0.03 8.93
N SER A 671 -41.79 0.15 8.16
CA SER A 671 -42.72 -0.92 7.79
C SER A 671 -43.12 -0.73 6.33
N THR A 672 -42.84 -1.76 5.53
CA THR A 672 -43.17 -1.87 4.11
C THR A 672 -44.65 -2.24 3.98
N ALA A 673 -45.41 -1.49 3.18
CA ALA A 673 -46.70 -1.93 2.69
C ALA A 673 -46.85 -1.57 1.21
N THR A 674 -46.89 -2.61 0.39
CA THR A 674 -47.30 -2.62 -1.01
C THR A 674 -48.72 -2.09 -1.16
N THR A 675 -48.91 -1.08 -2.01
CA THR A 675 -50.22 -0.85 -2.67
C THR A 675 -50.01 -0.49 -4.13
N ILE A 676 -50.31 -1.48 -4.96
CA ILE A 676 -50.71 -1.32 -6.36
C ILE A 676 -51.99 -0.49 -6.35
N ALA A 677 -52.00 0.69 -6.96
CA ALA A 677 -53.21 1.48 -7.15
C ALA A 677 -53.35 1.85 -8.64
N HIS A 678 -54.45 1.34 -9.21
CA HIS A 678 -54.90 1.47 -10.57
C HIS A 678 -55.20 2.92 -10.98
N ASN A 679 -54.97 3.18 -12.26
CA ASN A 679 -55.53 4.28 -13.04
C ASN A 679 -57.05 4.44 -12.78
N ARG A 680 -57.46 5.60 -12.29
CA ARG A 680 -58.75 6.21 -12.65
C ARG A 680 -58.58 7.71 -12.89
N THR A 681 -58.97 8.09 -14.10
CA THR A 681 -59.15 9.42 -14.66
C THR A 681 -60.22 10.22 -13.93
N LEU A 682 -59.91 11.50 -13.66
CA LEU A 682 -60.76 12.71 -13.58
C LEU A 682 -59.76 13.81 -13.11
N GLY A 683 -59.21 14.66 -13.96
CA GLY A 683 -59.92 15.67 -14.74
C GLY A 683 -59.62 17.02 -14.10
N GLU A 684 -58.55 17.70 -14.53
CA GLU A 684 -58.44 19.15 -14.71
C GLU A 684 -57.00 19.56 -15.05
N THR A 685 -56.91 20.55 -15.92
CA THR A 685 -55.78 20.95 -16.76
C THR A 685 -54.66 21.68 -16.02
N GLY A 686 -53.41 21.27 -16.25
CA GLY A 686 -52.21 22.08 -16.01
C GLY A 686 -51.05 21.66 -16.91
N PRO A 687 -50.58 22.48 -17.88
CA PRO A 687 -49.64 22.05 -18.93
C PRO A 687 -48.15 22.00 -18.50
N ASN A 688 -47.83 21.91 -17.20
CA ASN A 688 -46.48 22.19 -16.69
C ASN A 688 -45.70 20.99 -16.12
N SER A 689 -46.24 19.77 -16.16
CA SER A 689 -45.52 18.59 -15.64
C SER A 689 -44.61 17.92 -16.67
N CYS A 690 -44.97 17.95 -17.96
CA CYS A 690 -44.14 17.39 -19.04
C CYS A 690 -42.94 18.27 -19.42
N THR A 691 -43.00 19.58 -19.17
CA THR A 691 -41.87 20.50 -19.45
C THR A 691 -40.74 20.31 -18.44
N ASN A 692 -41.04 20.09 -17.16
CA ASN A 692 -40.01 19.89 -16.13
C ASN A 692 -39.22 18.57 -16.33
N LEU A 693 -39.87 17.48 -16.73
CA LEU A 693 -39.19 16.23 -17.11
C LEU A 693 -38.36 16.37 -18.39
N ARG A 694 -38.84 17.14 -19.38
CA ARG A 694 -38.12 17.40 -20.64
C ARG A 694 -36.95 18.37 -20.47
N ILE A 695 -37.05 19.31 -19.54
CA ILE A 695 -35.98 20.23 -19.14
C ILE A 695 -34.94 19.48 -18.29
N GLN A 696 -35.35 18.62 -17.35
CA GLN A 696 -34.42 17.77 -16.59
C GLN A 696 -33.67 16.77 -17.48
N THR A 697 -34.33 16.13 -18.44
CA THR A 697 -33.66 15.24 -19.41
C THR A 697 -32.69 16.00 -20.31
N LYS A 698 -33.06 17.20 -20.77
CA LYS A 698 -32.17 18.05 -21.56
C LYS A 698 -30.97 18.59 -20.77
N ILE A 699 -31.15 18.98 -19.51
CA ILE A 699 -30.07 19.39 -18.59
C ILE A 699 -29.15 18.19 -18.29
N ASN A 700 -29.70 17.00 -18.09
CA ASN A 700 -28.91 15.78 -17.88
C ASN A 700 -28.14 15.37 -19.14
N GLU A 701 -28.71 15.53 -20.34
CA GLU A 701 -28.02 15.34 -21.61
C GLU A 701 -26.90 16.38 -21.84
N GLU A 702 -27.14 17.65 -21.53
CA GLU A 702 -26.13 18.72 -21.62
C GLU A 702 -24.98 18.49 -20.62
N ASN A 703 -25.29 18.08 -19.39
CA ASN A 703 -24.29 17.70 -18.38
C ASN A 703 -23.49 16.47 -18.80
N ALA A 704 -24.13 15.44 -19.36
CA ALA A 704 -23.45 14.26 -19.89
C ALA A 704 -22.49 14.63 -21.04
N GLN A 705 -22.93 15.50 -21.96
CA GLN A 705 -22.09 16.01 -23.04
C GLN A 705 -20.90 16.84 -22.52
N MET A 706 -21.08 17.62 -21.47
CA MET A 706 -19.99 18.37 -20.82
C MET A 706 -18.96 17.43 -20.19
N VAL A 707 -19.40 16.39 -19.48
CA VAL A 707 -18.52 15.39 -18.88
C VAL A 707 -17.75 14.62 -19.96
N ASP A 708 -18.40 14.26 -21.07
CA ASP A 708 -17.73 13.63 -22.20
C ASP A 708 -16.67 14.53 -22.85
N ARG A 709 -16.92 15.85 -22.95
CA ARG A 709 -15.91 16.81 -23.42
C ARG A 709 -14.73 16.90 -22.46
N GLN A 710 -14.98 16.91 -21.15
CA GLN A 710 -13.91 16.92 -20.14
C GLN A 710 -13.06 15.65 -20.21
N ILE A 711 -13.67 14.47 -20.32
CA ILE A 711 -12.97 13.19 -20.45
C ILE A 711 -12.09 13.19 -21.72
N LYS A 712 -12.64 13.64 -22.86
CA LYS A 712 -11.87 13.77 -24.11
C LYS A 712 -10.68 14.72 -23.96
N ASN A 713 -10.86 15.84 -23.25
CA ASN A 713 -9.78 16.79 -22.98
C ASN A 713 -8.67 16.16 -22.11
N ILE A 714 -9.04 15.44 -21.03
CA ILE A 714 -8.09 14.72 -20.17
C ILE A 714 -7.31 13.68 -20.99
N LEU A 715 -7.98 12.88 -21.81
CA LEU A 715 -7.33 11.88 -22.67
C LEU A 715 -6.39 12.52 -23.69
N ARG A 716 -6.74 13.70 -24.23
CA ARG A 716 -5.87 14.45 -25.15
C ARG A 716 -4.64 15.01 -24.44
N LYS A 717 -4.79 15.55 -23.23
CA LYS A 717 -3.67 15.99 -22.36
C LYS A 717 -2.74 14.82 -22.02
N ARG A 718 -3.31 13.67 -21.65
CA ARG A 718 -2.58 12.43 -21.41
C ARG A 718 -1.75 12.02 -22.63
N GLN A 719 -2.35 12.01 -23.83
CA GLN A 719 -1.64 11.63 -25.05
C GLN A 719 -0.46 12.55 -25.34
N LEU A 720 -0.64 13.86 -25.15
CA LEU A 720 0.44 14.85 -25.32
C LEU A 720 1.60 14.60 -24.35
N LEU A 721 1.29 14.33 -23.07
CA LEU A 721 2.30 14.01 -22.06
C LEU A 721 3.08 12.73 -22.39
N LEU A 722 2.41 11.68 -22.86
CA LEU A 722 3.07 10.42 -23.24
C LEU A 722 4.14 10.66 -24.32
N ILE A 723 3.86 11.51 -25.31
CA ILE A 723 4.81 11.87 -26.37
C ILE A 723 5.98 12.66 -25.79
N LEU A 724 5.71 13.71 -25.00
CA LEU A 724 6.75 14.55 -24.41
C LEU A 724 7.69 13.76 -23.48
N LEU A 725 7.13 12.86 -22.67
CA LEU A 725 7.90 11.98 -21.78
C LEU A 725 8.73 10.97 -22.56
N MET A 726 8.20 10.41 -23.64
CA MET A 726 8.94 9.48 -24.50
C MET A 726 10.19 10.16 -25.09
N ASN A 727 10.03 11.35 -25.67
CA ASN A 727 11.16 12.11 -26.21
C ASN A 727 12.21 12.45 -25.13
N GLU A 728 11.75 12.74 -23.91
CA GLU A 728 12.65 13.02 -22.78
C GLU A 728 13.42 11.77 -22.35
N ILE A 729 12.75 10.61 -22.27
CA ILE A 729 13.37 9.32 -21.98
C ILE A 729 14.42 8.98 -23.05
N GLU A 730 14.09 9.09 -24.33
CA GLU A 730 15.02 8.88 -25.45
C GLU A 730 16.24 9.79 -25.36
N ARG A 731 16.03 11.09 -25.08
CA ARG A 731 17.12 12.05 -24.94
C ARG A 731 18.04 11.70 -23.77
N LEU A 732 17.50 11.36 -22.60
CA LEU A 732 18.28 10.99 -21.42
C LEU A 732 19.00 9.65 -21.60
N PHE A 733 18.36 8.70 -22.28
CA PHE A 733 18.96 7.41 -22.62
C PHE A 733 20.13 7.58 -23.60
N ALA A 734 19.95 8.39 -24.65
CA ALA A 734 21.03 8.73 -25.58
C ALA A 734 22.18 9.48 -24.88
N TRP A 735 21.89 10.28 -23.86
CA TRP A 735 22.91 10.92 -23.04
C TRP A 735 23.67 9.94 -22.14
N LEU A 736 22.98 8.92 -21.61
CA LEU A 736 23.58 7.87 -20.80
C LEU A 736 24.51 6.97 -21.64
N TYR A 737 24.11 6.66 -22.88
CA TYR A 737 24.85 5.81 -23.81
C TYR A 737 25.18 6.53 -25.12
N PRO A 738 26.05 7.55 -25.10
CA PRO A 738 26.33 8.39 -26.27
C PRO A 738 27.04 7.62 -27.41
N ARG A 739 27.68 6.50 -27.10
CA ARG A 739 28.38 5.65 -28.07
C ARG A 739 27.52 4.52 -28.64
N GLY A 740 26.36 4.22 -28.04
CA GLY A 740 25.50 3.09 -28.44
C GLY A 740 26.06 1.70 -28.11
N ASP A 741 27.32 1.59 -27.69
CA ASP A 741 27.96 0.34 -27.31
C ASP A 741 27.66 0.00 -25.84
N LEU A 742 26.78 -0.98 -25.60
CA LEU A 742 26.39 -1.48 -24.26
C LEU A 742 27.41 -2.53 -23.80
N LEU A 743 28.62 -2.09 -23.43
CA LEU A 743 29.76 -2.96 -23.16
C LEU A 743 29.85 -3.43 -21.69
N GLU A 744 29.22 -2.74 -20.75
CA GLU A 744 29.28 -3.11 -19.33
C GLU A 744 28.12 -4.02 -18.88
N PRO A 745 28.38 -5.01 -17.99
CA PRO A 745 27.33 -5.84 -17.40
C PRO A 745 26.33 -4.97 -16.60
N GLY A 746 25.05 -5.03 -16.98
CA GLY A 746 23.96 -4.21 -16.43
C GLY A 746 23.40 -3.16 -17.40
N GLU A 747 24.16 -2.72 -18.41
CA GLU A 747 23.70 -1.76 -19.42
C GLU A 747 22.73 -2.41 -20.43
N ALA A 748 23.04 -3.62 -20.88
CA ALA A 748 22.17 -4.42 -21.75
C ALA A 748 20.87 -4.83 -21.04
N GLU A 749 20.93 -5.07 -19.73
CA GLU A 749 19.76 -5.40 -18.90
C GLU A 749 18.81 -4.20 -18.77
N PHE A 750 19.38 -3.00 -18.64
CA PHE A 750 18.61 -1.76 -18.57
C PHE A 750 17.96 -1.39 -19.92
N ASP A 751 18.67 -1.59 -21.04
CA ASP A 751 18.10 -1.42 -22.39
C ASP A 751 16.96 -2.42 -22.65
N HIS A 752 17.14 -3.69 -22.27
CA HIS A 752 16.08 -4.69 -22.34
C HIS A 752 14.87 -4.33 -21.45
N TYR A 753 15.12 -3.85 -20.23
CA TYR A 753 14.07 -3.32 -19.35
C TYR A 753 13.30 -2.19 -20.05
N LEU A 754 13.99 -1.23 -20.66
CA LEU A 754 13.37 -0.07 -21.32
C LEU A 754 12.47 -0.51 -22.48
N LYS A 755 12.97 -1.41 -23.34
CA LYS A 755 12.22 -1.97 -24.47
C LYS A 755 10.99 -2.74 -24.03
N ASN A 756 11.09 -3.52 -22.95
CA ASN A 756 9.95 -4.23 -22.38
C ASN A 756 8.95 -3.29 -21.70
N ALA A 757 9.45 -2.28 -20.99
CA ALA A 757 8.64 -1.36 -20.19
C ALA A 757 7.79 -0.41 -21.03
N LEU A 758 8.31 0.01 -22.19
CA LEU A 758 7.66 0.94 -23.11
C LEU A 758 6.93 0.26 -24.27
N GLY A 759 7.14 -1.06 -24.45
CA GLY A 759 6.66 -1.81 -25.61
C GLY A 759 7.27 -1.29 -26.92
N GLY A 760 6.91 -1.89 -28.06
CA GLY A 760 7.37 -1.44 -29.39
C GLY A 760 6.96 -0.01 -29.79
N GLU A 761 6.37 0.78 -28.88
CA GLU A 761 5.90 2.15 -29.10
C GLU A 761 7.03 3.19 -29.22
N MET A 762 8.29 2.84 -28.92
CA MET A 762 9.46 3.71 -29.24
C MET A 762 9.57 4.01 -30.75
N GLN A 763 8.85 3.28 -31.62
CA GLN A 763 9.01 3.38 -33.08
C GLN A 763 7.85 4.09 -33.78
N THR A 764 6.72 4.35 -33.12
CA THR A 764 5.57 5.06 -33.71
C THR A 764 5.69 6.57 -33.53
N ARG A 765 6.48 7.21 -34.39
CA ARG A 765 6.54 8.67 -34.45
C ARG A 765 5.24 9.25 -35.01
N PRO A 766 4.70 10.33 -34.41
CA PRO A 766 3.50 10.98 -34.92
C PRO A 766 3.75 11.61 -36.29
N ASP A 767 2.78 11.45 -37.20
CA ASP A 767 2.80 12.08 -38.52
C ASP A 767 2.87 13.61 -38.43
N GLN A 768 3.40 14.26 -39.48
CA GLN A 768 3.56 15.72 -39.54
C GLN A 768 2.24 16.48 -39.31
N LYS A 769 1.11 15.93 -39.74
CA LYS A 769 -0.23 16.49 -39.48
C LYS A 769 -0.60 16.40 -38.00
N GLN A 770 -0.40 15.23 -37.38
CA GLN A 770 -0.65 15.00 -35.97
C GLN A 770 0.22 15.90 -35.09
N MET A 771 1.48 16.12 -35.49
CA MET A 771 2.38 17.04 -34.80
C MET A 771 1.89 18.49 -34.82
N ARG A 772 1.38 18.98 -35.96
CA ARG A 772 0.78 20.33 -36.01
C ARG A 772 -0.43 20.46 -35.09
N GLU A 773 -1.28 19.44 -35.04
CA GLU A 773 -2.45 19.43 -34.14
C GLU A 773 -2.04 19.35 -32.66
N ASN A 774 -0.98 18.60 -32.34
CA ASN A 774 -0.42 18.52 -31.00
C ASN A 774 0.23 19.85 -30.59
N THR A 775 0.93 20.55 -31.49
CA THR A 775 1.50 21.88 -31.19
C THR A 775 0.41 22.94 -30.98
N LYS A 776 -0.67 22.92 -31.78
CA LYS A 776 -1.84 23.80 -31.54
C LYS A 776 -2.45 23.55 -30.17
N PHE A 777 -2.63 22.27 -29.82
CA PHE A 777 -3.17 21.91 -28.51
C PHE A 777 -2.20 22.26 -27.36
N ALA A 778 -0.89 22.10 -27.56
CA ALA A 778 0.12 22.55 -26.61
C ALA A 778 0.04 24.07 -26.38
N TRP A 779 -0.21 24.86 -27.43
CA TRP A 779 -0.38 26.31 -27.35
C TRP A 779 -1.62 26.71 -26.56
N GLU A 780 -2.73 25.98 -26.73
CA GLU A 780 -3.97 26.16 -25.94
C GLU A 780 -3.73 25.87 -24.45
N ILE A 781 -2.81 24.98 -24.10
CA ILE A 781 -2.45 24.64 -22.72
C ILE A 781 -1.47 25.66 -22.12
N SER A 782 -0.36 25.91 -22.81
CA SER A 782 0.73 26.81 -22.40
C SER A 782 1.54 27.24 -23.64
N PRO A 783 1.57 28.55 -23.94
CA PRO A 783 2.41 29.07 -25.02
C PRO A 783 3.90 28.78 -24.80
N GLN A 784 4.38 28.82 -23.55
CA GLN A 784 5.79 28.53 -23.22
C GLN A 784 6.17 27.10 -23.59
N MET A 785 5.32 26.13 -23.23
CA MET A 785 5.52 24.73 -23.58
C MET A 785 5.51 24.51 -25.10
N ALA A 786 4.60 25.15 -25.82
CA ALA A 786 4.51 25.03 -27.27
C ALA A 786 5.77 25.52 -28.00
N VAL A 787 6.40 26.60 -27.51
CA VAL A 787 7.67 27.12 -28.04
C VAL A 787 8.79 26.09 -27.88
N TYR A 788 8.94 25.50 -26.69
CA TYR A 788 10.00 24.51 -26.42
C TYR A 788 9.67 23.10 -26.90
N MET A 789 8.46 22.84 -27.40
CA MET A 789 8.14 21.58 -28.04
C MET A 789 8.98 21.39 -29.31
N GLY A 790 9.24 22.46 -30.07
CA GLY A 790 10.09 22.40 -31.26
C GLY A 790 11.54 22.00 -30.99
N THR A 791 12.05 22.30 -29.78
CA THR A 791 13.44 21.96 -29.40
C THR A 791 13.62 20.51 -28.93
N ARG A 792 12.54 19.73 -28.85
CA ARG A 792 12.51 18.36 -28.31
C ARG A 792 12.13 17.29 -29.33
N ASN A 793 11.89 17.68 -30.58
CA ASN A 793 11.48 16.78 -31.66
C ASN A 793 12.65 16.46 -32.59
#